data_AF-A0AAD5MAQ0-F1
#
_entry.id   AF-A0AAD5MAQ0-F1
#
_cell.length_a   1.000
_cell.length_b   1.000
_cell.length_c   1.000
_cell.angle_alpha   90.00
_cell.angle_beta   90.00
_cell.angle_gamma   90.00
#
_symmetry.space_group_name_H-M   'P 1'
#
loop_
_entity.id
_entity.type
_entity.pdbx_description
1 polymer ?
#
loop_
_entity_poly.entity_id
_entity_poly.type
_entity_poly.pdbx_seq_one_letter_code
_entity_poly.pdbx_strand_id
1 'polypeptide(L)'
;MPVQDAPTKPTVAPQQAQPVKILFLDGLRGLAAFFVVVQHSHWYDRNFGAYGVDMFFVLSAFLLTMLFDKKVGQLLERRARLHSWGFALADYFSRRFLRVYPLFFVVAVVLWILPLKAVQQYWVDIEAGEFDFFKVITFSFDYRYHVFWTLPVEIGYYFVIPAIVIVLALLRKWWWIPVLPMIYWVIHEGFTTYRPDHTPLRPHLNTFVAGSLGAIVYNRIAACILKHTFVFQWYHKIMLRMIEYVALAFLVSVIYGGVWFNWLHWDPLPDSPSTFLSGYLVIVIVCEILLPGPFGRMLEWNVLTFFGKISYSMYLLHSFVIYSDWVSSQKSYDQKFATVGLVCLLSSASYYTIEYPLQRLAGRISKYLKEPRVVVPVAALVVSVSTLVTCVIIAKTSNVYLSGLYWPFFSYTGRDKPAYYVFCTGLTITALLMIATWAFNFQFQHAALVKAQQSGADVKRHLKMATITRFAGVISVFGLSLLAFFDTGKWPLTHQLAAYWFFGWEVVATIMNTFVSKRIFDLAKTSEATSASSYIILEAGAPKSTAQKLEARVQKRGWTFRIQRALNIVFFVAFLLYIPYNIISPSNCPKLTVQECLDRNLGERYCQVTMRHNEVETKLPNCTDDIVRVQIRALAQLTCVLTMIGYCVTFIKHDYEDVETEHDAVEVTPTTQQK
;
A
#
# COMPACT_ATOMS: atom_id res chain seq x y z
N MET A 1 28.79 51.83 35.04
CA MET A 1 29.48 50.57 34.73
C MET A 1 28.43 49.49 34.60
N PRO A 2 28.25 48.88 33.41
CA PRO A 2 27.15 47.97 33.14
C PRO A 2 27.45 46.56 33.66
N VAL A 3 26.38 45.90 34.09
CA VAL A 3 26.30 44.53 34.58
C VAL A 3 26.57 43.56 33.42
N GLN A 4 27.46 42.59 33.62
CA GLN A 4 27.76 41.53 32.64
C GLN A 4 26.67 40.45 32.71
N ASP A 5 25.96 40.26 31.60
CA ASP A 5 25.01 39.17 31.40
C ASP A 5 25.73 37.81 31.22
N ALA A 6 25.22 36.78 31.89
CA ALA A 6 25.68 35.41 31.77
C ALA A 6 25.28 34.79 30.41
N PRO A 7 26.09 33.88 29.84
CA PRO A 7 25.83 33.31 28.52
C PRO A 7 24.62 32.37 28.55
N THR A 8 23.63 32.67 27.71
CA THR A 8 22.46 31.83 27.46
C THR A 8 22.88 30.50 26.84
N LYS A 9 22.53 29.39 27.50
CA LYS A 9 22.71 28.03 26.94
C LYS A 9 21.95 27.89 25.62
N PRO A 10 22.55 27.32 24.57
CA PRO A 10 21.84 27.08 23.32
C PRO A 10 20.74 26.05 23.53
N THR A 11 19.50 26.44 23.20
CA THR A 11 18.31 25.60 23.19
C THR A 11 18.51 24.47 22.17
N VAL A 12 18.86 23.28 22.64
CA VAL A 12 18.95 22.07 21.81
C VAL A 12 17.54 21.76 21.31
N ALA A 13 17.33 21.88 19.99
CA ALA A 13 16.10 21.48 19.35
C ALA A 13 15.77 20.03 19.71
N PRO A 14 14.49 19.69 20.02
CA PRO A 14 14.13 18.36 20.46
C PRO A 14 14.48 17.34 19.37
N GLN A 15 15.51 16.53 19.62
CA GLN A 15 15.83 15.36 18.82
C GLN A 15 14.57 14.50 18.74
N GLN A 16 14.05 14.33 17.52
CA GLN A 16 12.94 13.41 17.25
C GLN A 16 13.31 12.04 17.83
N ALA A 17 12.64 11.66 18.92
CA ALA A 17 12.83 10.37 19.56
C ALA A 17 12.61 9.27 18.53
N GLN A 18 13.69 8.59 18.14
CA GLN A 18 13.62 7.38 17.32
C GLN A 18 12.69 6.40 18.05
N PRO A 19 11.73 5.76 17.37
CA PRO A 19 10.85 4.79 18.01
C PRO A 19 11.70 3.69 18.63
N VAL A 20 11.67 3.58 19.97
CA VAL A 20 12.42 2.56 20.72
C VAL A 20 11.97 1.19 20.22
N LYS A 21 12.89 0.48 19.56
CA LYS A 21 12.65 -0.88 19.10
C LYS A 21 12.61 -1.80 20.32
N ILE A 22 11.55 -2.59 20.46
CA ILE A 22 11.41 -3.55 21.56
C ILE A 22 12.09 -4.86 21.12
N LEU A 23 13.35 -5.07 21.52
CA LEU A 23 14.19 -6.15 21.00
C LEU A 23 13.68 -7.55 21.39
N PHE A 24 13.18 -7.73 22.61
CA PHE A 24 12.72 -9.05 23.06
C PHE A 24 11.56 -9.62 22.20
N LEU A 25 10.74 -8.76 21.58
CA LEU A 25 9.69 -9.18 20.66
C LEU A 25 10.25 -9.77 19.37
N ASP A 26 11.41 -9.29 18.89
CA ASP A 26 12.13 -9.95 17.80
C ASP A 26 12.64 -11.32 18.27
N GLY A 27 13.21 -11.39 19.49
CA GLY A 27 13.63 -12.65 20.09
C GLY A 27 12.52 -13.70 20.15
N LEU A 28 11.32 -13.29 20.58
CA LEU A 28 10.14 -14.14 20.64
C LEU A 28 9.67 -14.62 19.25
N ARG A 29 9.78 -13.77 18.23
CA ARG A 29 9.54 -14.16 16.82
C ARG A 29 10.59 -15.14 16.30
N GLY A 30 11.85 -14.99 16.74
CA GLY A 30 12.93 -15.93 16.41
C GLY A 30 12.70 -17.31 17.03
N LEU A 31 12.27 -17.35 18.30
CA LEU A 31 11.88 -18.58 18.98
C LEU A 31 10.70 -19.27 18.27
N ALA A 32 9.67 -18.49 17.89
CA ALA A 32 8.53 -19.00 17.13
C ALA A 32 8.94 -19.61 15.78
N ALA A 33 9.83 -18.96 15.03
CA ALA A 33 10.36 -19.51 13.78
C ALA A 33 11.10 -20.83 14.00
N PHE A 34 11.90 -20.89 15.07
CA PHE A 34 12.67 -22.08 15.40
C PHE A 34 11.76 -23.26 15.78
N PHE A 35 10.67 -23.03 16.53
CA PHE A 35 9.68 -24.07 16.81
C PHE A 35 9.06 -24.68 15.55
N VAL A 36 8.80 -23.88 14.51
CA VAL A 36 8.32 -24.37 13.22
C VAL A 36 9.36 -25.26 12.54
N VAL A 37 10.64 -24.87 12.56
CA VAL A 37 11.74 -25.70 12.02
C VAL A 37 11.86 -27.02 12.76
N VAL A 38 11.82 -26.99 14.10
CA VAL A 38 11.90 -28.18 14.95
C VAL A 38 10.78 -29.18 14.63
N GLN A 39 9.55 -28.69 14.49
CA GLN A 39 8.38 -29.51 14.14
C GLN A 39 8.56 -30.23 12.80
N HIS A 40 8.85 -29.47 11.74
CA HIS A 40 8.90 -30.03 10.39
C HIS A 40 10.15 -30.89 10.17
N SER A 41 11.17 -30.74 11.01
CA SER A 41 12.33 -31.62 11.02
C SER A 41 12.09 -32.96 11.74
N HIS A 42 10.90 -33.17 12.32
CA HIS A 42 10.53 -34.39 13.06
C HIS A 42 11.51 -34.75 14.20
N TRP A 43 12.10 -33.74 14.86
CA TRP A 43 13.03 -33.97 15.96
C TRP A 43 12.37 -34.37 17.27
N TYR A 44 11.08 -34.05 17.43
CA TYR A 44 10.27 -34.32 18.61
C TYR A 44 8.81 -34.60 18.20
N ASP A 45 8.12 -35.44 18.96
CA ASP A 45 6.74 -35.88 18.68
C ASP A 45 5.65 -34.92 19.20
N ARG A 46 6.00 -33.66 19.48
CA ARG A 46 5.10 -32.61 19.98
C ARG A 46 4.90 -31.56 18.91
N ASN A 47 3.71 -30.98 18.82
CA ASN A 47 3.35 -29.99 17.78
C ASN A 47 3.94 -28.59 18.04
N PHE A 48 5.28 -28.46 18.05
CA PHE A 48 5.96 -27.18 18.21
C PHE A 48 5.59 -26.17 17.11
N GLY A 49 5.25 -26.65 15.92
CA GLY A 49 4.86 -25.81 14.78
C GLY A 49 3.59 -25.03 15.06
N ALA A 50 2.56 -25.68 15.60
CA ALA A 50 1.31 -25.00 15.98
C ALA A 50 1.55 -23.92 17.04
N TYR A 51 2.38 -24.18 18.06
CA TYR A 51 2.74 -23.16 19.06
C TYR A 51 3.48 -21.97 18.44
N GLY A 52 4.44 -22.24 17.54
CA GLY A 52 5.18 -21.20 16.83
C GLY A 52 4.25 -20.32 15.97
N VAL A 53 3.31 -20.92 15.25
CA VAL A 53 2.32 -20.20 14.44
C VAL A 53 1.41 -19.34 15.32
N ASP A 54 0.93 -19.85 16.45
CA ASP A 54 0.14 -19.08 17.42
C ASP A 54 0.92 -17.89 17.97
N MET A 55 2.19 -18.07 18.31
CA MET A 55 3.07 -16.98 18.74
C MET A 55 3.20 -15.91 17.64
N PHE A 56 3.33 -16.31 16.37
CA PHE A 56 3.33 -15.35 15.26
C PHE A 56 2.01 -14.57 15.17
N PHE A 57 0.86 -15.24 15.26
CA PHE A 57 -0.45 -14.60 15.18
C PHE A 57 -0.66 -13.58 16.30
N VAL A 58 -0.31 -13.95 17.55
CA VAL A 58 -0.37 -13.03 18.70
C VAL A 58 0.56 -11.83 18.49
N LEU A 59 1.82 -12.06 18.10
CA LEU A 59 2.81 -11.00 17.93
C LEU A 59 2.46 -10.04 16.80
N SER A 60 1.97 -10.58 15.68
CA SER A 60 1.49 -9.79 14.55
C SER A 60 0.31 -8.92 14.95
N ALA A 61 -0.73 -9.49 15.58
CA ALA A 61 -1.88 -8.73 16.06
C ALA A 61 -1.48 -7.67 17.09
N PHE A 62 -0.66 -8.03 18.08
CA PHE A 62 -0.23 -7.13 19.15
C PHE A 62 0.53 -5.92 18.59
N LEU A 63 1.57 -6.15 17.78
CA LEU A 63 2.38 -5.07 17.21
C LEU A 63 1.54 -4.18 16.28
N LEU A 64 0.76 -4.77 15.39
CA LEU A 64 -0.07 -4.01 14.44
C LEU A 64 -1.07 -3.12 15.15
N THR A 65 -1.80 -3.69 16.10
CA THR A 65 -2.82 -2.98 16.88
C THR A 65 -2.17 -1.91 17.75
N MET A 66 -1.03 -2.18 18.40
CA MET A 66 -0.31 -1.21 19.23
C MET A 66 0.11 0.02 18.42
N LEU A 67 0.70 -0.18 17.23
CA LEU A 67 1.16 0.92 16.37
C LEU A 67 -0.03 1.68 15.75
N PHE A 68 -1.06 0.98 15.29
CA PHE A 68 -2.20 1.61 14.63
C PHE A 68 -3.10 2.37 15.60
N ASP A 69 -3.34 1.87 16.82
CA ASP A 69 -4.13 2.57 17.86
C ASP A 69 -3.48 3.90 18.26
N LYS A 70 -2.15 3.96 18.41
CA LYS A 70 -1.44 5.23 18.62
C LYS A 70 -1.65 6.22 17.48
N LYS A 71 -1.58 5.74 16.23
CA LYS A 71 -1.77 6.58 15.03
C LYS A 71 -3.21 7.09 14.92
N VAL A 72 -4.20 6.24 15.20
CA VAL A 72 -5.63 6.60 15.21
C VAL A 72 -5.94 7.63 16.30
N GLY A 73 -5.37 7.46 17.50
CA GLY A 73 -5.49 8.46 18.58
C GLY A 73 -5.02 9.85 18.14
N GLN A 74 -3.83 9.93 17.53
CA GLN A 74 -3.29 11.20 17.02
C GLN A 74 -4.17 11.84 15.93
N LEU A 75 -4.79 11.03 15.06
CA LEU A 75 -5.70 11.53 14.02
C LEU A 75 -7.00 12.08 14.60
N LEU A 76 -7.53 11.45 15.66
CA LEU A 76 -8.73 11.90 16.35
C LEU A 76 -8.49 13.20 17.12
N GLU A 77 -7.36 13.31 17.82
CA GLU A 77 -6.97 14.51 18.56
C GLU A 77 -6.88 15.74 17.65
N ARG A 78 -6.28 15.58 16.46
CA ARG A 78 -6.12 16.65 15.47
C ARG A 78 -7.34 16.88 14.57
N ARG A 79 -8.47 16.19 14.81
CA ARG A 79 -9.66 16.23 13.95
C ARG A 79 -9.33 16.09 12.45
N ALA A 80 -8.50 15.11 12.13
CA ALA A 80 -7.96 14.94 10.78
C ALA A 80 -9.06 14.69 9.74
N ARG A 81 -8.91 15.28 8.55
CA ARG A 81 -9.84 15.12 7.41
C ARG A 81 -9.84 13.67 6.89
N LEU A 82 -10.91 13.26 6.20
CA LEU A 82 -11.11 11.89 5.68
C LEU A 82 -9.91 11.35 4.87
N HIS A 83 -9.27 12.21 4.10
CA HIS A 83 -8.09 11.89 3.30
C HIS A 83 -6.87 11.45 4.15
N SER A 84 -6.66 12.05 5.32
CA SER A 84 -5.61 11.66 6.27
C SER A 84 -5.84 10.26 6.83
N TRP A 85 -7.10 9.85 7.02
CA TRP A 85 -7.48 8.48 7.37
C TRP A 85 -7.17 7.51 6.24
N GLY A 86 -7.50 7.88 5.00
CA GLY A 86 -7.15 7.12 3.80
C GLY A 86 -5.65 6.81 3.72
N PHE A 87 -4.78 7.78 4.03
CA PHE A 87 -3.33 7.50 4.08
C PHE A 87 -2.88 6.69 5.26
N ALA A 88 -3.50 6.87 6.42
CA ALA A 88 -3.16 6.06 7.56
C ALA A 88 -3.36 4.58 7.24
N LEU A 89 -4.45 4.26 6.54
CA LEU A 89 -4.75 2.93 6.00
C LEU A 89 -3.82 2.52 4.86
N ALA A 90 -3.58 3.37 3.86
CA ALA A 90 -2.69 3.04 2.74
C ALA A 90 -1.24 2.79 3.19
N ASP A 91 -0.74 3.59 4.14
CA ASP A 91 0.57 3.39 4.78
C ASP A 91 0.60 2.09 5.58
N TYR A 92 -0.46 1.78 6.32
CA TYR A 92 -0.60 0.52 7.04
C TYR A 92 -0.54 -0.68 6.09
N PHE A 93 -1.42 -0.72 5.07
CA PHE A 93 -1.50 -1.85 4.13
C PHE A 93 -0.26 -1.98 3.25
N SER A 94 0.31 -0.89 2.75
CA SER A 94 1.51 -0.94 1.90
C SER A 94 2.71 -1.55 2.64
N ARG A 95 2.91 -1.22 3.92
CA ARG A 95 3.96 -1.81 4.75
C ARG A 95 3.77 -3.30 5.00
N ARG A 96 2.53 -3.78 5.06
CA ARG A 96 2.23 -5.22 5.25
C ARG A 96 2.31 -5.99 3.96
N PHE A 97 1.78 -5.43 2.88
CA PHE A 97 1.91 -5.98 1.55
C PHE A 97 3.38 -6.19 1.18
N LEU A 98 4.21 -5.14 1.26
CA LEU A 98 5.64 -5.20 0.91
C LEU A 98 6.49 -6.04 1.86
N ARG A 99 5.96 -6.40 3.03
CA ARG A 99 6.62 -7.30 3.98
C ARG A 99 6.34 -8.78 3.67
N VAL A 100 5.10 -9.10 3.31
CA VAL A 100 4.63 -10.48 3.20
C VAL A 100 4.57 -10.93 1.74
N TYR A 101 3.82 -10.22 0.89
CA TYR A 101 3.46 -10.72 -0.44
C TYR A 101 4.65 -10.96 -1.40
N PRO A 102 5.69 -10.11 -1.47
CA PRO A 102 6.77 -10.28 -2.44
C PRO A 102 7.55 -11.59 -2.31
N LEU A 103 7.95 -11.97 -1.09
CA LEU A 103 8.68 -13.21 -0.90
C LEU A 103 7.77 -14.41 -1.17
N PHE A 104 6.53 -14.38 -0.68
CA PHE A 104 5.51 -15.36 -1.03
C PHE A 104 5.38 -15.53 -2.56
N PHE A 105 5.28 -14.43 -3.30
CA PHE A 105 5.16 -14.46 -4.77
C PHE A 105 6.39 -15.10 -5.42
N VAL A 106 7.60 -14.75 -4.97
CA VAL A 106 8.84 -15.37 -5.47
C VAL A 106 8.84 -16.87 -5.21
N VAL A 107 8.46 -17.31 -4.01
CA VAL A 107 8.39 -18.74 -3.68
C VAL A 107 7.32 -19.44 -4.51
N ALA A 108 6.16 -18.83 -4.74
CA ALA A 108 5.11 -19.36 -5.62
C ALA A 108 5.60 -19.52 -7.07
N VAL A 109 6.39 -18.56 -7.58
CA VAL A 109 7.01 -18.65 -8.91
C VAL A 109 8.05 -19.77 -8.97
N VAL A 110 8.87 -19.93 -7.93
CA VAL A 110 9.83 -21.05 -7.84
C VAL A 110 9.10 -22.39 -7.88
N LEU A 111 8.03 -22.56 -7.10
CA LEU A 111 7.21 -23.76 -7.11
C LEU A 111 6.56 -24.02 -8.47
N TRP A 112 6.13 -22.98 -9.18
CA TRP A 112 5.56 -23.09 -10.53
C TRP A 112 6.56 -23.57 -11.58
N ILE A 113 7.84 -23.21 -11.44
CA ILE A 113 8.91 -23.60 -12.37
C ILE A 113 9.41 -25.02 -12.10
N LEU A 114 9.31 -25.50 -10.86
CA LEU A 114 9.77 -26.84 -10.48
C LEU A 114 8.92 -27.96 -11.10
N PRO A 115 9.51 -29.12 -11.43
CA PRO A 115 8.75 -30.25 -11.95
C PRO A 115 7.77 -30.78 -10.90
N LEU A 116 6.59 -31.22 -11.32
CA LEU A 116 5.50 -31.69 -10.43
C LEU A 116 5.96 -32.71 -9.37
N LYS A 117 6.85 -33.64 -9.71
CA LYS A 117 7.43 -34.61 -8.77
C LYS A 117 8.19 -33.94 -7.60
N ALA A 118 8.92 -32.86 -7.89
CA ALA A 118 9.62 -32.08 -6.88
C ALA A 118 8.67 -31.17 -6.07
N VAL A 119 7.48 -30.86 -6.60
CA VAL A 119 6.46 -30.10 -5.86
C VAL A 119 5.70 -31.00 -4.88
N GLN A 120 5.45 -32.26 -5.26
CA GLN A 120 4.74 -33.25 -4.44
C GLN A 120 5.41 -33.51 -3.08
N GLN A 121 6.75 -33.42 -2.97
CA GLN A 121 7.42 -33.60 -1.67
C GLN A 121 7.05 -32.52 -0.64
N TYR A 122 6.54 -31.37 -1.09
CA TYR A 122 6.11 -30.28 -0.23
C TYR A 122 4.63 -30.39 0.18
N TRP A 123 3.94 -31.46 -0.23
CA TRP A 123 2.53 -31.66 0.10
C TRP A 123 2.10 -33.13 0.14
N VAL A 124 1.42 -33.50 1.22
CA VAL A 124 0.69 -34.76 1.33
C VAL A 124 -0.71 -34.48 0.76
N ASP A 125 -1.10 -35.14 -0.35
CA ASP A 125 -2.47 -35.10 -0.96
C ASP A 125 -2.71 -34.19 -2.20
N ILE A 126 -1.76 -34.07 -3.14
CA ILE A 126 -2.06 -33.49 -4.48
C ILE A 126 -2.19 -34.62 -5.51
N GLU A 127 -3.33 -34.67 -6.20
CA GLU A 127 -3.47 -35.45 -7.43
C GLU A 127 -2.51 -34.90 -8.50
N ALA A 128 -1.71 -35.78 -9.12
CA ALA A 128 -0.66 -35.40 -10.06
C ALA A 128 -1.24 -34.70 -11.32
N GLY A 129 -1.25 -33.36 -11.34
CA GLY A 129 -1.70 -32.56 -12.49
C GLY A 129 -2.23 -31.16 -12.18
N GLU A 130 -2.43 -30.80 -10.90
CA GLU A 130 -3.28 -29.66 -10.53
C GLU A 130 -2.58 -28.36 -10.08
N PHE A 131 -1.26 -28.16 -10.27
CA PHE A 131 -0.65 -26.90 -9.83
C PHE A 131 -1.16 -25.70 -10.65
N ASP A 132 -2.07 -24.91 -10.06
CA ASP A 132 -2.65 -23.71 -10.66
C ASP A 132 -2.06 -22.46 -9.99
N PHE A 133 -1.08 -21.86 -10.67
CA PHE A 133 -0.38 -20.66 -10.19
C PHE A 133 -1.32 -19.52 -9.83
N PHE A 134 -2.40 -19.31 -10.59
CA PHE A 134 -3.34 -18.23 -10.34
C PHE A 134 -4.12 -18.45 -9.03
N LYS A 135 -4.52 -19.70 -8.76
CA LYS A 135 -5.20 -20.06 -7.50
C LYS A 135 -4.29 -19.95 -6.29
N VAL A 136 -2.99 -20.22 -6.43
CA VAL A 136 -1.98 -20.01 -5.38
C VAL A 136 -1.86 -18.54 -5.01
N ILE A 137 -1.58 -17.68 -6.00
CA ILE A 137 -1.32 -16.26 -5.73
C ILE A 137 -2.56 -15.50 -5.24
N THR A 138 -3.75 -16.09 -5.41
CA THR A 138 -5.03 -15.60 -4.91
C THR A 138 -5.49 -16.28 -3.61
N PHE A 139 -4.66 -17.17 -3.03
CA PHE A 139 -4.92 -17.89 -1.78
C PHE A 139 -6.21 -18.73 -1.76
N SER A 140 -6.57 -19.34 -2.90
CA SER A 140 -7.68 -20.29 -2.97
C SER A 140 -7.49 -21.42 -1.98
N PHE A 141 -8.56 -21.83 -1.30
CA PHE A 141 -8.49 -22.69 -0.11
C PHE A 141 -7.72 -23.99 -0.36
N ASP A 142 -8.04 -24.69 -1.45
CA ASP A 142 -7.45 -25.99 -1.79
C ASP A 142 -6.02 -25.88 -2.36
N TYR A 143 -5.53 -24.67 -2.64
CA TYR A 143 -4.24 -24.41 -3.31
C TYR A 143 -3.22 -23.74 -2.37
N ARG A 144 -3.41 -23.87 -1.05
CA ARG A 144 -2.53 -23.31 -0.01
C ARG A 144 -1.41 -24.29 0.34
N TYR A 145 -0.40 -24.34 -0.52
CA TYR A 145 0.73 -25.26 -0.39
C TYR A 145 1.54 -25.08 0.90
N HIS A 146 1.79 -26.20 1.57
CA HIS A 146 2.59 -26.35 2.79
C HIS A 146 2.27 -25.25 3.81
N VAL A 147 3.22 -24.36 4.12
CA VAL A 147 3.05 -23.26 5.07
C VAL A 147 2.22 -22.07 4.57
N PHE A 148 1.76 -22.04 3.32
CA PHE A 148 1.01 -20.90 2.76
C PHE A 148 -0.35 -20.69 3.39
N TRP A 149 -0.89 -21.67 4.12
CA TRP A 149 -2.21 -21.57 4.74
C TRP A 149 -2.31 -20.46 5.80
N THR A 150 -1.20 -20.12 6.46
CA THR A 150 -1.16 -19.08 7.49
C THR A 150 -1.26 -17.67 6.92
N LEU A 151 -0.78 -17.46 5.69
CA LEU A 151 -0.78 -16.15 5.02
C LEU A 151 -2.17 -15.55 4.83
N PRO A 152 -3.17 -16.24 4.22
CA PRO A 152 -4.51 -15.69 4.08
C PRO A 152 -5.23 -15.49 5.40
N VAL A 153 -4.94 -16.33 6.41
CA VAL A 153 -5.46 -16.18 7.77
C VAL A 153 -4.92 -14.87 8.38
N GLU A 154 -3.61 -14.67 8.33
CA GLU A 154 -2.96 -13.48 8.85
C GLU A 154 -3.37 -12.20 8.10
N ILE A 155 -3.36 -12.24 6.76
CA ILE A 155 -3.82 -11.13 5.90
C ILE A 155 -5.29 -10.81 6.18
N GLY A 156 -6.14 -11.81 6.34
CA GLY A 156 -7.56 -11.63 6.68
C GLY A 156 -7.73 -10.83 7.97
N TYR A 157 -6.95 -11.14 9.01
CA TYR A 157 -6.98 -10.39 10.27
C TYR A 157 -6.41 -8.97 10.13
N TYR A 158 -5.46 -8.73 9.22
CA TYR A 158 -4.94 -7.38 8.99
C TYR A 158 -6.02 -6.38 8.56
N PHE A 159 -7.08 -6.84 7.89
CA PHE A 159 -8.25 -6.02 7.54
C PHE A 159 -9.19 -5.78 8.73
N VAL A 160 -9.21 -6.69 9.71
CA VAL A 160 -10.04 -6.58 10.92
C VAL A 160 -9.47 -5.54 11.90
N ILE A 161 -8.14 -5.44 12.01
CA ILE A 161 -7.46 -4.53 12.96
C ILE A 161 -7.92 -3.07 12.83
N PRO A 162 -7.92 -2.44 11.64
CA PRO A 162 -8.39 -1.06 11.53
C PRO A 162 -9.83 -0.87 12.01
N ALA A 163 -10.73 -1.82 11.73
CA ALA A 163 -12.12 -1.74 12.17
C ALA A 163 -12.23 -1.78 13.71
N ILE A 164 -11.56 -2.74 14.36
CA ILE A 164 -11.55 -2.86 15.83
C ILE A 164 -10.98 -1.58 16.46
N VAL A 165 -9.81 -1.13 16.00
CA VAL A 165 -9.14 0.04 16.56
C VAL A 165 -9.96 1.31 16.38
N ILE A 166 -10.52 1.55 15.19
CA ILE A 166 -11.32 2.76 14.92
C ILE A 166 -12.58 2.74 15.78
N VAL A 167 -13.32 1.63 15.83
CA VAL A 167 -14.54 1.52 16.65
C VAL A 167 -14.23 1.78 18.12
N LEU A 168 -13.19 1.16 18.67
CA LEU A 168 -12.80 1.36 20.07
C LEU A 168 -12.33 2.79 20.36
N ALA A 169 -11.60 3.41 19.42
CA ALA A 169 -11.17 4.80 19.56
C ALA A 169 -12.37 5.78 19.50
N LEU A 170 -13.39 5.49 18.70
CA LEU A 170 -14.63 6.28 18.63
C LEU A 170 -15.47 6.17 19.91
N LEU A 171 -15.45 5.01 20.59
CA LEU A 171 -16.14 4.81 21.87
C LEU A 171 -15.52 5.60 23.03
N ARG A 172 -14.33 6.18 22.85
CA ARG A 172 -13.63 7.04 23.83
C ARG A 172 -13.61 6.42 25.22
N LYS A 173 -14.37 6.97 26.20
CA LYS A 173 -14.42 6.50 27.59
C LYS A 173 -15.11 5.13 27.77
N TRP A 174 -15.88 4.69 26.78
CA TRP A 174 -16.68 3.46 26.82
C TRP A 174 -15.98 2.26 26.17
N TRP A 175 -14.68 2.37 25.86
CA TRP A 175 -13.88 1.33 25.22
C TRP A 175 -13.88 -0.02 25.98
N TRP A 176 -14.08 -0.01 27.29
CA TRP A 176 -14.09 -1.21 28.13
C TRP A 176 -15.37 -2.06 27.95
N ILE A 177 -16.49 -1.45 27.55
CA ILE A 177 -17.78 -2.15 27.35
C ILE A 177 -17.65 -3.30 26.34
N PRO A 178 -17.11 -3.10 25.12
CA PRO A 178 -16.90 -4.21 24.18
C PRO A 178 -15.67 -5.05 24.49
N VAL A 179 -14.67 -4.52 25.21
CA VAL A 179 -13.43 -5.25 25.51
C VAL A 179 -13.65 -6.36 26.54
N LEU A 180 -14.42 -6.14 27.61
CA LEU A 180 -14.71 -7.16 28.61
C LEU A 180 -15.37 -8.43 28.04
N PRO A 181 -16.47 -8.36 27.26
CA PRO A 181 -17.06 -9.54 26.64
C PRO A 181 -16.12 -10.17 25.60
N MET A 182 -15.30 -9.38 24.90
CA MET A 182 -14.27 -9.94 24.01
C MET A 182 -13.19 -10.72 24.77
N ILE A 183 -12.76 -10.25 25.95
CA ILE A 183 -11.82 -10.99 26.81
C ILE A 183 -12.45 -12.31 27.25
N TYR A 184 -13.69 -12.28 27.73
CA TYR A 184 -14.42 -13.49 28.10
C TYR A 184 -14.52 -14.48 26.93
N TRP A 185 -14.89 -13.98 25.74
CA TRP A 185 -14.99 -14.80 24.54
C TRP A 185 -13.63 -15.40 24.13
N VAL A 186 -12.55 -14.62 24.18
CA VAL A 186 -11.19 -15.09 23.89
C VAL A 186 -10.77 -16.20 24.86
N ILE A 187 -11.07 -16.05 26.16
CA ILE A 187 -10.80 -17.06 27.18
C ILE A 187 -11.62 -18.33 26.91
N HIS A 188 -12.93 -18.17 26.70
CA HIS A 188 -13.85 -19.27 26.44
C HIS A 188 -13.43 -20.08 25.20
N GLU A 189 -13.28 -19.43 24.04
CA GLU A 189 -12.83 -20.07 22.81
C GLU A 189 -11.42 -20.63 22.92
N GLY A 190 -10.55 -19.96 23.68
CA GLY A 190 -9.20 -20.42 23.98
C GLY A 190 -9.17 -21.83 24.56
N PHE A 191 -10.08 -22.10 25.51
CA PHE A 191 -10.17 -23.39 26.18
C PHE A 191 -11.07 -24.42 25.47
N THR A 192 -12.05 -23.98 24.68
CA THR A 192 -13.09 -24.86 24.13
C THR A 192 -12.88 -25.23 22.66
N THR A 193 -12.17 -24.42 21.89
CA THR A 193 -12.09 -24.59 20.43
C THR A 193 -10.81 -25.32 20.02
N TYR A 194 -10.99 -26.45 19.32
CA TYR A 194 -9.90 -27.15 18.64
C TYR A 194 -9.50 -26.42 17.35
N ARG A 195 -8.19 -26.27 17.12
CA ARG A 195 -7.62 -25.45 16.03
C ARG A 195 -6.64 -26.28 15.20
N PRO A 196 -7.10 -26.91 14.11
CA PRO A 196 -6.22 -27.63 13.20
C PRO A 196 -5.52 -26.67 12.23
N ASP A 197 -4.40 -27.14 11.68
CA ASP A 197 -3.72 -26.51 10.55
C ASP A 197 -4.65 -26.49 9.32
N HIS A 198 -4.35 -25.62 8.34
CA HIS A 198 -5.11 -25.51 7.08
C HIS A 198 -6.59 -25.11 7.21
N THR A 199 -7.03 -24.62 8.37
CA THR A 199 -8.41 -24.14 8.53
C THR A 199 -8.60 -22.66 8.15
N PRO A 200 -9.84 -22.22 7.88
CA PRO A 200 -10.16 -20.81 7.64
C PRO A 200 -9.81 -19.90 8.84
N LEU A 201 -9.98 -18.58 8.71
CA LEU A 201 -9.66 -17.61 9.78
C LEU A 201 -10.44 -17.84 11.09
N ARG A 202 -11.67 -18.36 11.04
CA ARG A 202 -12.60 -18.38 12.18
C ARG A 202 -12.03 -19.06 13.43
N PRO A 203 -11.51 -20.30 13.38
CA PRO A 203 -10.96 -20.97 14.56
C PRO A 203 -9.75 -20.25 15.17
N HIS A 204 -9.04 -19.42 14.41
CA HIS A 204 -7.86 -18.69 14.89
C HIS A 204 -8.16 -17.27 15.40
N LEU A 205 -9.39 -16.77 15.25
CA LEU A 205 -9.76 -15.39 15.62
C LEU A 205 -9.45 -15.08 17.09
N ASN A 206 -9.71 -16.01 18.00
CA ASN A 206 -9.43 -15.85 19.43
C ASN A 206 -7.96 -15.47 19.71
N THR A 207 -7.01 -16.08 18.99
CA THR A 207 -5.56 -15.85 19.12
C THR A 207 -5.15 -14.46 18.66
N PHE A 208 -5.65 -14.05 17.49
CA PHE A 208 -5.40 -12.69 16.98
C PHE A 208 -6.06 -11.63 17.86
N VAL A 209 -7.31 -11.86 18.27
CA VAL A 209 -8.04 -10.93 19.15
C VAL A 209 -7.35 -10.81 20.51
N ALA A 210 -6.81 -11.90 21.08
CA ALA A 210 -6.00 -11.84 22.30
C ALA A 210 -4.82 -10.85 22.16
N GLY A 211 -4.06 -10.95 21.06
CA GLY A 211 -2.95 -10.03 20.77
C GLY A 211 -3.41 -8.57 20.65
N SER A 212 -4.49 -8.32 19.91
CA SER A 212 -5.05 -6.97 19.75
C SER A 212 -5.56 -6.38 21.07
N LEU A 213 -6.29 -7.17 21.88
CA LEU A 213 -6.77 -6.73 23.19
C LEU A 213 -5.61 -6.41 24.13
N GLY A 214 -4.57 -7.24 24.15
CA GLY A 214 -3.34 -6.99 24.90
C GLY A 214 -2.69 -5.66 24.53
N ALA A 215 -2.61 -5.35 23.24
CA ALA A 215 -2.06 -4.09 22.76
C ALA A 215 -2.91 -2.86 23.13
N ILE A 216 -4.25 -2.98 23.07
CA ILE A 216 -5.17 -1.91 23.48
C ILE A 216 -5.04 -1.65 24.98
N VAL A 217 -5.11 -2.71 25.80
CA VAL A 217 -4.95 -2.62 27.25
C VAL A 217 -3.60 -1.98 27.59
N TYR A 218 -2.51 -2.43 26.96
CA TYR A 218 -1.19 -1.83 27.13
C TYR A 218 -1.18 -0.33 26.79
N ASN A 219 -1.68 0.08 25.62
CA ASN A 219 -1.70 1.49 25.23
C ASN A 219 -2.51 2.35 26.21
N ARG A 220 -3.62 1.83 26.75
CA ARG A 220 -4.44 2.55 27.74
C ARG A 220 -3.74 2.63 29.10
N ILE A 221 -3.08 1.56 29.56
CA ILE A 221 -2.26 1.57 30.79
C ILE A 221 -1.10 2.56 30.63
N ALA A 222 -0.37 2.52 29.52
CA ALA A 222 0.74 3.42 29.24
C ALA A 222 0.30 4.90 29.22
N ALA A 223 -0.84 5.20 28.60
CA ALA A 223 -1.42 6.54 28.61
C ALA A 223 -1.83 6.99 30.02
N CYS A 224 -2.38 6.08 30.83
CA CYS A 224 -2.75 6.34 32.22
C CYS A 224 -1.52 6.65 33.09
N ILE A 225 -0.46 5.82 32.97
CA ILE A 225 0.81 6.00 33.67
C ILE A 225 1.41 7.38 33.35
N LEU A 226 1.42 7.76 32.06
CA LEU A 226 1.93 9.07 31.63
C LEU A 226 1.08 10.23 32.17
N LYS A 227 -0.25 10.11 32.11
CA LYS A 227 -1.19 11.15 32.56
C LYS A 227 -1.13 11.40 34.06
N HIS A 228 -0.99 10.33 34.86
CA HIS A 228 -0.98 10.41 36.32
C HIS A 228 0.44 10.41 36.91
N THR A 229 1.48 10.50 36.06
CA THR A 229 2.89 10.43 36.47
C THR A 229 3.16 9.29 37.47
N PHE A 230 2.56 8.12 37.19
CA PHE A 230 2.56 7.00 38.11
C PHE A 230 3.96 6.37 38.18
N VAL A 231 4.48 6.18 39.40
CA VAL A 231 5.77 5.54 39.64
C VAL A 231 5.55 4.18 40.29
N PHE A 232 6.13 3.13 39.71
CA PHE A 232 6.04 1.77 40.23
C PHE A 232 6.75 1.64 41.58
N GLN A 233 5.97 1.47 42.64
CA GLN A 233 6.45 1.05 43.97
C GLN A 233 6.88 -0.43 43.97
N TRP A 234 7.64 -0.84 45.00
CA TRP A 234 8.20 -2.19 45.10
C TRP A 234 7.14 -3.31 45.07
N TYR A 235 6.01 -3.14 45.75
CA TYR A 235 4.93 -4.12 45.80
C TYR A 235 4.25 -4.29 44.43
N HIS A 236 4.05 -3.21 43.67
CA HIS A 236 3.56 -3.29 42.28
C HIS A 236 4.51 -4.09 41.39
N LYS A 237 5.83 -3.89 41.56
CA LYS A 237 6.85 -4.64 40.80
C LYS A 237 6.79 -6.12 41.13
N ILE A 238 6.70 -6.49 42.40
CA ILE A 238 6.59 -7.89 42.83
C ILE A 238 5.30 -8.52 42.29
N MET A 239 4.16 -7.85 42.44
CA MET A 239 2.88 -8.36 41.95
C MET A 239 2.89 -8.60 40.44
N LEU A 240 3.43 -7.64 39.66
CA LEU A 240 3.53 -7.78 38.21
C LEU A 240 4.46 -8.95 37.81
N ARG A 241 5.58 -9.14 38.52
CA ARG A 241 6.49 -10.27 38.29
C ARG A 241 5.87 -11.62 38.68
N MET A 242 5.09 -11.67 39.75
CA MET A 242 4.37 -12.88 40.13
C MET A 242 3.37 -13.27 39.04
N ILE A 243 2.60 -12.31 38.52
CA ILE A 243 1.66 -12.54 37.41
C ILE A 243 2.40 -13.05 36.16
N GLU A 244 3.51 -12.39 35.81
CA GLU A 244 4.33 -12.76 34.67
C GLU A 244 4.88 -14.19 34.78
N TYR A 245 5.50 -14.55 35.91
CA TYR A 245 6.11 -15.87 36.08
C TYR A 245 5.06 -16.98 36.20
N VAL A 246 3.90 -16.70 36.80
CA VAL A 246 2.77 -17.64 36.78
C VAL A 246 2.29 -17.87 35.35
N ALA A 247 2.09 -16.81 34.57
CA ALA A 247 1.71 -16.93 33.17
C ALA A 247 2.80 -17.66 32.34
N LEU A 248 4.07 -17.41 32.61
CA LEU A 248 5.19 -18.10 31.98
C LEU A 248 5.22 -19.59 32.34
N ALA A 249 4.95 -19.96 33.60
CA ALA A 249 4.88 -21.34 34.03
C ALA A 249 3.73 -22.10 33.32
N PHE A 250 2.56 -21.48 33.19
CA PHE A 250 1.46 -22.03 32.39
C PHE A 250 1.82 -22.12 30.91
N LEU A 251 2.45 -21.10 30.34
CA LEU A 251 2.90 -21.10 28.94
C LEU A 251 3.86 -22.27 28.67
N VAL A 252 4.87 -22.47 29.52
CA VAL A 252 5.82 -23.59 29.42
C VAL A 252 5.11 -24.93 29.63
N SER A 253 4.17 -25.00 30.57
CA SER A 253 3.36 -26.19 30.79
C SER A 253 2.54 -26.58 29.57
N VAL A 254 1.96 -25.61 28.86
CA VAL A 254 1.20 -25.85 27.61
C VAL A 254 2.12 -26.34 26.49
N ILE A 255 3.30 -25.73 26.33
CA ILE A 255 4.24 -26.08 25.26
C ILE A 255 4.82 -27.50 25.44
N TYR A 256 5.13 -27.88 26.68
CA TYR A 256 5.84 -29.14 26.98
C TYR A 256 4.96 -30.25 27.58
N GLY A 257 3.66 -29.98 27.83
CA GLY A 257 2.71 -30.96 28.36
C GLY A 257 2.89 -31.23 29.86
N GLY A 258 2.64 -30.23 30.70
CA GLY A 258 2.43 -30.44 32.13
C GLY A 258 3.69 -30.43 33.01
N VAL A 259 4.84 -29.95 32.52
CA VAL A 259 6.16 -29.99 33.22
C VAL A 259 6.09 -29.66 34.72
N TRP A 260 5.24 -28.70 35.10
CA TRP A 260 5.08 -28.25 36.48
C TRP A 260 3.97 -28.96 37.27
N PHE A 261 2.94 -29.47 36.59
CA PHE A 261 1.72 -30.02 37.19
C PHE A 261 1.63 -31.55 37.14
N ASN A 262 2.50 -32.20 36.36
CA ASN A 262 2.61 -33.67 36.29
C ASN A 262 2.90 -34.29 37.67
N TRP A 263 3.66 -33.60 38.54
CA TRP A 263 3.93 -34.03 39.91
C TRP A 263 2.71 -33.88 40.84
N LEU A 264 1.75 -33.04 40.46
CA LEU A 264 0.56 -32.73 41.26
C LEU A 264 -0.66 -33.60 40.90
N HIS A 265 -0.53 -34.54 39.94
CA HIS A 265 -1.62 -35.34 39.35
C HIS A 265 -2.84 -34.51 38.93
N TRP A 266 -2.61 -33.24 38.62
CA TRP A 266 -3.63 -32.27 38.27
C TRP A 266 -3.27 -31.78 36.88
N ASP A 267 -4.00 -32.20 35.85
CA ASP A 267 -3.97 -31.55 34.56
C ASP A 267 -5.12 -30.54 34.51
N PRO A 268 -4.86 -29.22 34.69
CA PRO A 268 -5.92 -28.22 34.67
C PRO A 268 -6.51 -28.01 33.27
N LEU A 269 -5.92 -28.62 32.23
CA LEU A 269 -6.06 -28.19 30.85
C LEU A 269 -6.40 -29.39 29.95
N PRO A 270 -7.35 -29.25 28.99
CA PRO A 270 -7.68 -30.33 28.05
C PRO A 270 -6.50 -30.68 27.14
N ASP A 271 -6.42 -31.97 26.74
CA ASP A 271 -5.44 -32.60 25.82
C ASP A 271 -5.49 -32.11 24.35
N SER A 272 -5.78 -30.82 24.13
CA SER A 272 -5.72 -30.20 22.81
C SER A 272 -4.34 -29.55 22.60
N PRO A 273 -3.75 -29.62 21.40
CA PRO A 273 -2.43 -29.07 21.11
C PRO A 273 -2.34 -27.52 21.19
N SER A 274 -3.35 -26.79 21.70
CA SER A 274 -3.39 -25.33 21.61
C SER A 274 -4.18 -24.58 22.70
N THR A 275 -4.54 -25.22 23.81
CA THR A 275 -5.73 -24.90 24.64
C THR A 275 -5.75 -23.58 25.45
N PHE A 276 -4.86 -22.61 25.18
CA PHE A 276 -4.99 -21.15 25.45
C PHE A 276 -3.61 -20.43 25.46
N LEU A 277 -2.66 -20.86 24.61
CA LEU A 277 -1.29 -20.31 24.56
C LEU A 277 -1.29 -18.76 24.45
N SER A 278 -2.21 -18.22 23.65
CA SER A 278 -2.29 -16.79 23.33
C SER A 278 -2.56 -15.90 24.55
N GLY A 279 -3.37 -16.34 25.50
CA GLY A 279 -3.69 -15.57 26.70
C GLY A 279 -2.46 -15.38 27.59
N TYR A 280 -1.78 -16.48 27.91
CA TYR A 280 -0.55 -16.46 28.71
C TYR A 280 0.56 -15.65 28.03
N LEU A 281 0.73 -15.83 26.72
CA LEU A 281 1.74 -15.10 25.95
C LEU A 281 1.50 -13.58 25.98
N VAL A 282 0.25 -13.14 25.82
CA VAL A 282 -0.11 -11.72 25.89
C VAL A 282 0.18 -11.14 27.27
N ILE A 283 -0.14 -11.87 28.35
CA ILE A 283 0.16 -11.42 29.72
C ILE A 283 1.67 -11.22 29.90
N VAL A 284 2.49 -12.20 29.47
CA VAL A 284 3.95 -12.11 29.54
C VAL A 284 4.46 -10.92 28.73
N ILE A 285 3.99 -10.72 27.49
CA ILE A 285 4.38 -9.58 26.64
C ILE A 285 4.04 -8.25 27.32
N VAL A 286 2.81 -8.08 27.83
CA VAL A 286 2.38 -6.83 28.46
C VAL A 286 3.18 -6.54 29.73
N CYS A 287 3.42 -7.56 30.57
CA CYS A 287 4.21 -7.41 31.79
C CYS A 287 5.67 -7.02 31.47
N GLU A 288 6.30 -7.66 30.51
CA GLU A 288 7.69 -7.36 30.10
C GLU A 288 7.84 -5.97 29.48
N ILE A 289 6.86 -5.48 28.71
CA ILE A 289 6.91 -4.11 28.17
C ILE A 289 6.73 -3.08 29.29
N LEU A 290 5.84 -3.34 30.25
CA LEU A 290 5.59 -2.42 31.38
C LEU A 290 6.77 -2.38 32.35
N LEU A 291 7.42 -3.51 32.58
CA LEU A 291 8.56 -3.64 33.47
C LEU A 291 9.60 -4.60 32.87
N PRO A 292 10.64 -4.09 32.18
CA PRO A 292 11.66 -4.93 31.55
C PRO A 292 12.37 -5.85 32.54
N GLY A 293 12.40 -7.14 32.24
CA GLY A 293 12.80 -8.23 33.15
C GLY A 293 13.98 -9.08 32.71
N PRO A 294 14.28 -10.14 33.48
CA PRO A 294 15.28 -11.12 33.10
C PRO A 294 14.82 -11.98 31.91
N PHE A 295 13.53 -12.28 31.81
CA PHE A 295 12.99 -13.08 30.71
C PHE A 295 13.07 -12.32 29.38
N GLY A 296 12.68 -11.04 29.36
CA GLY A 296 12.90 -10.16 28.22
C GLY A 296 14.38 -10.09 27.82
N ARG A 297 15.29 -9.89 28.78
CA ARG A 297 16.75 -9.89 28.54
C ARG A 297 17.28 -11.21 27.96
N MET A 298 16.73 -12.35 28.37
CA MET A 298 17.07 -13.65 27.80
C MET A 298 16.65 -13.73 26.33
N LEU A 299 15.46 -13.26 25.99
CA LEU A 299 14.96 -13.22 24.61
C LEU A 299 15.72 -12.20 23.73
N GLU A 300 16.33 -11.18 24.34
CA GLU A 300 17.20 -10.22 23.65
C GLU A 300 18.56 -10.82 23.23
N TRP A 301 18.79 -12.11 23.45
CA TRP A 301 19.98 -12.78 22.94
C TRP A 301 20.16 -12.55 21.44
N ASN A 302 21.39 -12.23 21.03
CA ASN A 302 21.73 -11.86 19.66
C ASN A 302 21.29 -12.91 18.63
N VAL A 303 21.34 -14.20 18.99
CA VAL A 303 20.92 -15.30 18.09
C VAL A 303 19.40 -15.29 17.90
N LEU A 304 18.62 -15.21 18.98
CA LEU A 304 17.15 -15.17 18.90
C LEU A 304 16.66 -13.91 18.20
N THR A 305 17.24 -12.75 18.50
CA THR A 305 16.90 -11.50 17.81
C THR A 305 17.32 -11.52 16.34
N PHE A 306 18.40 -12.21 15.98
CA PHE A 306 18.77 -12.45 14.59
C PHE A 306 17.74 -13.35 13.87
N PHE A 307 17.36 -14.48 14.47
CA PHE A 307 16.28 -15.33 13.95
C PHE A 307 14.97 -14.55 13.83
N GLY A 308 14.68 -13.63 14.77
CA GLY A 308 13.54 -12.72 14.73
C GLY A 308 13.52 -11.77 13.54
N LYS A 309 14.69 -11.31 13.09
CA LYS A 309 14.82 -10.44 11.90
C LYS A 309 14.50 -11.21 10.63
N ILE A 310 15.03 -12.43 10.50
CA ILE A 310 14.84 -13.30 9.33
C ILE A 310 13.63 -14.23 9.45
N SER A 311 12.80 -14.06 10.49
CA SER A 311 11.80 -15.06 10.91
C SER A 311 10.78 -15.38 9.83
N TYR A 312 10.42 -14.39 9.00
CA TYR A 312 9.46 -14.57 7.93
C TYR A 312 10.07 -15.39 6.78
N SER A 313 11.30 -15.05 6.37
CA SER A 313 12.05 -15.85 5.39
C SER A 313 12.30 -17.28 5.91
N MET A 314 12.62 -17.45 7.19
CA MET A 314 12.80 -18.75 7.84
C MET A 314 11.51 -19.58 7.83
N TYR A 315 10.38 -18.97 8.19
CA TYR A 315 9.08 -19.62 8.13
C TYR A 315 8.70 -20.05 6.72
N LEU A 316 8.99 -19.25 5.70
CA LEU A 316 8.56 -19.58 4.34
C LEU A 316 9.50 -20.57 3.62
N LEU A 317 10.79 -20.58 3.96
CA LEU A 317 11.82 -21.29 3.21
C LEU A 317 12.34 -22.57 3.88
N HIS A 318 12.02 -22.83 5.16
CA HIS A 318 12.56 -23.99 5.88
C HIS A 318 12.26 -25.33 5.19
N SER A 319 11.09 -25.47 4.58
CA SER A 319 10.65 -26.70 3.90
C SER A 319 11.58 -27.09 2.75
N PHE A 320 12.13 -26.13 2.00
CA PHE A 320 13.08 -26.40 0.90
C PHE A 320 14.37 -27.03 1.39
N VAL A 321 14.77 -26.78 2.64
CA VAL A 321 15.97 -27.34 3.23
C VAL A 321 15.66 -28.68 3.91
N ILE A 322 14.61 -28.73 4.73
CA ILE A 322 14.29 -29.91 5.54
C ILE A 322 13.93 -31.10 4.66
N TYR A 323 13.16 -30.89 3.60
CA TYR A 323 12.73 -31.96 2.69
C TYR A 323 13.71 -32.22 1.54
N SER A 324 14.91 -31.63 1.57
CA SER A 324 15.95 -31.96 0.60
C SER A 324 16.49 -33.36 0.88
N ASP A 325 16.58 -34.20 -0.17
CA ASP A 325 17.18 -35.54 -0.12
C ASP A 325 18.57 -35.56 0.52
N TRP A 326 19.36 -34.50 0.30
CA TRP A 326 20.69 -34.40 0.87
C TRP A 326 20.65 -34.20 2.39
N VAL A 327 19.73 -33.38 2.91
CA VAL A 327 19.61 -33.13 4.36
C VAL A 327 18.97 -34.33 5.04
N SER A 328 17.94 -34.91 4.45
CA SER A 328 17.22 -36.06 5.01
C SER A 328 18.09 -37.34 5.07
N SER A 329 19.10 -37.46 4.21
CA SER A 329 20.06 -38.59 4.22
C SER A 329 21.22 -38.45 5.21
N GLN A 330 21.39 -37.29 5.85
CA GLN A 330 22.47 -37.11 6.85
C GLN A 330 22.16 -37.84 8.17
N LYS A 331 23.21 -38.13 8.94
CA LYS A 331 23.09 -38.73 10.28
C LYS A 331 22.56 -37.69 11.28
N SER A 332 21.92 -38.15 12.37
CA SER A 332 21.14 -37.32 13.31
C SER A 332 21.75 -35.94 13.67
N TYR A 333 23.00 -35.87 14.13
CA TYR A 333 23.62 -34.58 14.48
C TYR A 333 23.98 -33.74 13.26
N ASP A 334 24.54 -34.37 12.22
CA ASP A 334 24.88 -33.71 10.96
C ASP A 334 23.64 -33.14 10.29
N GLN A 335 22.51 -33.86 10.32
CA GLN A 335 21.20 -33.40 9.87
C GLN A 335 20.76 -32.16 10.65
N LYS A 336 20.86 -32.16 11.99
CA LYS A 336 20.48 -31.00 12.82
C LYS A 336 21.32 -29.76 12.48
N PHE A 337 22.64 -29.92 12.42
CA PHE A 337 23.55 -28.83 12.07
C PHE A 337 23.33 -28.33 10.64
N ALA A 338 23.16 -29.24 9.67
CA ALA A 338 22.87 -28.91 8.29
C ALA A 338 21.55 -28.16 8.15
N THR A 339 20.46 -28.65 8.77
CA THR A 339 19.15 -27.99 8.76
C THR A 339 19.23 -26.58 9.31
N VAL A 340 19.75 -26.38 10.53
CA VAL A 340 19.83 -25.04 11.12
C VAL A 340 20.72 -24.13 10.28
N GLY A 341 21.90 -24.61 9.87
CA GLY A 341 22.85 -23.83 9.08
C GLY A 341 22.30 -23.40 7.72
N LEU A 342 21.75 -24.34 6.95
CA LEU A 342 21.21 -24.08 5.62
C LEU A 342 19.92 -23.26 5.67
N VAL A 343 19.02 -23.52 6.62
CA VAL A 343 17.83 -22.68 6.81
C VAL A 343 18.24 -21.25 7.15
N CYS A 344 19.18 -21.06 8.08
CA CYS A 344 19.68 -19.73 8.43
C CYS A 344 20.32 -19.03 7.23
N LEU A 345 21.13 -19.75 6.45
CA LEU A 345 21.82 -19.21 5.27
C LEU A 345 20.82 -18.78 4.19
N LEU A 346 19.91 -19.67 3.80
CA LEU A 346 18.87 -19.41 2.80
C LEU A 346 17.96 -18.26 3.22
N SER A 347 17.52 -18.26 4.48
CA SER A 347 16.64 -17.23 5.04
C SER A 347 17.34 -15.87 5.12
N SER A 348 18.62 -15.85 5.46
CA SER A 348 19.42 -14.61 5.49
C SER A 348 19.61 -14.05 4.09
N ALA A 349 19.96 -14.91 3.12
CA ALA A 349 20.09 -14.51 1.73
C ALA A 349 18.78 -13.90 1.20
N SER A 350 17.65 -14.58 1.42
CA SER A 350 16.31 -14.07 1.08
C SER A 350 15.99 -12.75 1.77
N TYR A 351 16.26 -12.65 3.07
CA TYR A 351 15.99 -11.44 3.85
C TYR A 351 16.72 -10.22 3.29
N TYR A 352 18.02 -10.32 3.02
CA TYR A 352 18.81 -9.18 2.57
C TYR A 352 18.58 -8.82 1.09
N THR A 353 18.18 -9.79 0.27
CA THR A 353 17.97 -9.57 -1.18
C THR A 353 16.54 -9.13 -1.52
N ILE A 354 15.53 -9.64 -0.81
CA ILE A 354 14.12 -9.41 -1.12
C ILE A 354 13.45 -8.61 -0.02
N GLU A 355 13.38 -9.16 1.19
CA GLU A 355 12.55 -8.62 2.27
C GLU A 355 13.02 -7.21 2.72
N TYR A 356 14.32 -7.05 2.96
CA TYR A 356 14.88 -5.83 3.51
C TYR A 356 14.84 -4.62 2.56
N PRO A 357 15.22 -4.74 1.27
CA PRO A 357 15.02 -3.68 0.28
C PRO A 357 13.57 -3.25 0.14
N LEU A 358 12.61 -4.19 0.15
CA LEU A 358 11.19 -3.90 -0.01
C LEU A 358 10.59 -3.26 1.25
N GLN A 359 11.03 -3.64 2.44
CA GLN A 359 10.67 -2.94 3.68
C GLN A 359 11.22 -1.49 3.70
N ARG A 360 12.44 -1.26 3.20
CA ARG A 360 12.97 0.10 3.03
C ARG A 360 12.17 0.90 2.00
N LEU A 361 11.76 0.27 0.90
CA LEU A 361 10.88 0.87 -0.10
C LEU A 361 9.54 1.26 0.50
N ALA A 362 8.93 0.42 1.35
CA ALA A 362 7.71 0.74 2.07
C ALA A 362 7.86 1.98 2.96
N GLY A 363 9.02 2.13 3.63
CA GLY A 363 9.35 3.33 4.39
C GLY A 363 9.44 4.59 3.53
N ARG A 364 10.00 4.48 2.32
CA ARG A 364 10.04 5.59 1.35
C ARG A 364 8.64 5.92 0.83
N ILE A 365 7.88 4.91 0.40
CA ILE A 365 6.49 5.06 -0.05
C ILE A 365 5.66 5.76 1.02
N SER A 366 5.81 5.37 2.29
CA SER A 366 5.15 6.05 3.43
C SER A 366 5.46 7.54 3.51
N LYS A 367 6.72 7.93 3.29
CA LYS A 367 7.11 9.36 3.25
C LYS A 367 6.42 10.08 2.10
N TYR A 368 6.40 9.47 0.92
CA TYR A 368 5.71 10.05 -0.25
C TYR A 368 4.20 10.04 -0.12
N LEU A 369 3.59 9.04 0.52
CA LEU A 369 2.15 8.97 0.80
C LEU A 369 1.66 10.12 1.69
N LYS A 370 2.55 10.73 2.49
CA LYS A 370 2.24 11.98 3.21
C LYS A 370 2.12 13.19 2.28
N GLU A 371 2.61 13.10 1.05
CA GLU A 371 2.52 14.11 0.00
C GLU A 371 1.65 13.61 -1.17
N PRO A 372 0.33 13.46 -0.96
CA PRO A 372 -0.56 12.84 -1.94
C PRO A 372 -0.67 13.60 -3.26
N ARG A 373 -0.40 14.90 -3.22
CA ARG A 373 -0.25 15.75 -4.40
C ARG A 373 0.83 15.25 -5.37
N VAL A 374 1.83 14.52 -4.88
CA VAL A 374 2.90 13.91 -5.68
C VAL A 374 2.53 12.49 -6.08
N VAL A 375 2.02 11.70 -5.13
CA VAL A 375 1.76 10.27 -5.36
C VAL A 375 0.65 10.05 -6.36
N VAL A 376 -0.44 10.82 -6.28
CA VAL A 376 -1.63 10.56 -7.11
C VAL A 376 -1.35 10.79 -8.60
N PRO A 377 -0.72 11.90 -9.05
CA PRO A 377 -0.36 12.06 -10.46
C PRO A 377 0.63 11.00 -10.96
N VAL A 378 1.61 10.60 -10.13
CA VAL A 378 2.57 9.54 -10.48
C VAL A 378 1.86 8.20 -10.61
N ALA A 379 0.97 7.86 -9.68
CA ALA A 379 0.17 6.65 -9.76
C ALA A 379 -0.71 6.65 -11.02
N ALA A 380 -1.32 7.79 -11.36
CA ALA A 380 -2.11 7.92 -12.59
C ALA A 380 -1.25 7.60 -13.82
N LEU A 381 -0.06 8.20 -13.92
CA LEU A 381 0.93 7.91 -14.97
C LEU A 381 1.27 6.42 -15.03
N VAL A 382 1.68 5.83 -13.91
CA VAL A 382 2.14 4.43 -13.87
C VAL A 382 1.01 3.47 -14.26
N VAL A 383 -0.19 3.69 -13.73
CA VAL A 383 -1.37 2.87 -14.07
C VAL A 383 -1.73 3.03 -15.55
N SER A 384 -1.80 4.26 -16.07
CA SER A 384 -2.15 4.47 -17.48
C SER A 384 -1.12 3.85 -18.44
N VAL A 385 0.17 4.04 -18.17
CA VAL A 385 1.24 3.48 -19.01
C VAL A 385 1.29 1.95 -18.91
N SER A 386 1.20 1.38 -17.70
CA SER A 386 1.19 -0.08 -17.52
C SER A 386 -0.04 -0.71 -18.19
N THR A 387 -1.21 -0.10 -18.09
CA THR A 387 -2.42 -0.54 -18.79
C THR A 387 -2.20 -0.51 -20.30
N LEU A 388 -1.67 0.60 -20.83
CA LEU A 388 -1.42 0.76 -22.26
C LEU A 388 -0.45 -0.30 -22.79
N VAL A 389 0.69 -0.46 -22.14
CA VAL A 389 1.71 -1.45 -22.51
C VAL A 389 1.15 -2.86 -22.41
N THR A 390 0.45 -3.19 -21.33
CA THR A 390 -0.11 -4.54 -21.13
C THR A 390 -1.17 -4.88 -22.18
N CYS A 391 -2.09 -3.96 -22.49
CA CYS A 391 -3.09 -4.17 -23.55
C CYS A 391 -2.42 -4.36 -24.92
N VAL A 392 -1.37 -3.59 -25.24
CA VAL A 392 -0.62 -3.75 -26.50
C VAL A 392 0.08 -5.11 -26.57
N ILE A 393 0.74 -5.53 -25.47
CA ILE A 393 1.40 -6.84 -25.39
C ILE A 393 0.38 -7.95 -25.62
N ILE A 394 -0.74 -7.94 -24.88
CA ILE A 394 -1.79 -8.97 -25.00
C ILE A 394 -2.36 -8.99 -26.43
N ALA A 395 -2.67 -7.83 -27.01
CA ALA A 395 -3.22 -7.74 -28.36
C ALA A 395 -2.27 -8.34 -29.41
N LYS A 396 -0.95 -8.11 -29.26
CA LYS A 396 0.07 -8.67 -30.15
C LYS A 396 0.26 -10.17 -29.93
N THR A 397 0.31 -10.64 -28.68
CA THR A 397 0.51 -12.07 -28.37
C THR A 397 -0.72 -12.91 -28.72
N SER A 398 -1.93 -12.34 -28.65
CA SER A 398 -3.18 -13.02 -28.97
C SER A 398 -3.61 -12.87 -30.44
N ASN A 399 -2.73 -12.33 -31.30
CA ASN A 399 -2.99 -12.09 -32.73
C ASN A 399 -4.32 -11.36 -33.02
N VAL A 400 -4.63 -10.34 -32.21
CA VAL A 400 -5.88 -9.57 -32.35
C VAL A 400 -5.80 -8.68 -33.58
N TYR A 401 -6.85 -8.68 -34.40
CA TYR A 401 -6.93 -7.82 -35.59
C TYR A 401 -7.22 -6.36 -35.22
N LEU A 402 -6.30 -5.45 -35.61
CA LEU A 402 -6.30 -4.03 -35.29
C LEU A 402 -6.48 -3.15 -36.54
N SER A 403 -7.36 -3.56 -37.45
CA SER A 403 -7.78 -2.78 -38.63
C SER A 403 -6.69 -2.48 -39.67
N GLY A 404 -5.60 -3.24 -39.66
CA GLY A 404 -4.48 -3.06 -40.60
C GLY A 404 -3.55 -1.89 -40.26
N LEU A 405 -3.68 -1.29 -39.08
CA LEU A 405 -2.86 -0.15 -38.66
C LEU A 405 -1.49 -0.60 -38.13
N TYR A 406 -0.45 0.17 -38.44
CA TYR A 406 0.88 0.00 -37.85
C TYR A 406 0.86 0.34 -36.36
N TRP A 407 0.26 1.48 -36.03
CA TRP A 407 -0.04 1.87 -34.65
C TRP A 407 -1.56 1.94 -34.43
N PRO A 408 -2.14 1.08 -33.60
CA PRO A 408 -3.58 0.95 -33.43
C PRO A 408 -4.17 2.06 -32.54
N PHE A 409 -5.48 2.32 -32.67
CA PHE A 409 -6.22 3.05 -31.64
C PHE A 409 -6.15 2.28 -30.32
N PHE A 410 -5.97 3.02 -29.22
CA PHE A 410 -5.80 2.37 -27.92
C PHE A 410 -7.02 1.53 -27.53
N SER A 411 -8.22 2.00 -27.88
CA SER A 411 -9.47 1.28 -27.65
C SER A 411 -9.63 -0.02 -28.43
N TYR A 412 -8.87 -0.23 -29.53
CA TYR A 412 -8.88 -1.51 -30.24
C TYR A 412 -8.05 -2.56 -29.49
N THR A 413 -7.00 -2.15 -28.77
CA THR A 413 -6.16 -3.07 -27.99
C THR A 413 -6.90 -3.65 -26.77
N GLY A 414 -7.89 -2.93 -26.24
CA GLY A 414 -8.73 -3.36 -25.12
C GLY A 414 -10.09 -3.95 -25.52
N ARG A 415 -10.34 -4.23 -26.80
CA ARG A 415 -11.65 -4.71 -27.28
C ARG A 415 -11.93 -6.16 -26.88
N ASP A 416 -10.92 -7.02 -27.02
CA ASP A 416 -11.06 -8.48 -26.93
C ASP A 416 -10.54 -9.03 -25.58
N LYS A 417 -11.10 -10.14 -25.11
CA LYS A 417 -10.65 -10.80 -23.86
C LYS A 417 -9.33 -11.57 -24.11
N PRO A 418 -8.37 -11.57 -23.17
CA PRO A 418 -8.45 -11.02 -21.81
C PRO A 418 -8.07 -9.53 -21.68
N ALA A 419 -7.57 -8.87 -22.74
CA ALA A 419 -7.13 -7.46 -22.71
C ALA A 419 -8.24 -6.50 -22.27
N TYR A 420 -9.50 -6.82 -22.58
CA TYR A 420 -10.68 -6.09 -22.10
C TYR A 420 -10.68 -5.88 -20.58
N TYR A 421 -10.37 -6.91 -19.79
CA TYR A 421 -10.38 -6.78 -18.33
C TYR A 421 -9.28 -5.84 -17.82
N VAL A 422 -8.10 -5.92 -18.43
CA VAL A 422 -6.97 -5.01 -18.14
C VAL A 422 -7.34 -3.58 -18.51
N PHE A 423 -7.97 -3.40 -19.66
CA PHE A 423 -8.41 -2.09 -20.14
C PHE A 423 -9.46 -1.46 -19.22
N CYS A 424 -10.51 -2.21 -18.84
CA CYS A 424 -11.55 -1.74 -17.94
C CYS A 424 -10.99 -1.33 -16.57
N THR A 425 -10.20 -2.22 -15.96
CA THR A 425 -9.65 -2.00 -14.62
C THR A 425 -8.66 -0.84 -14.61
N GLY A 426 -7.74 -0.81 -15.58
CA GLY A 426 -6.73 0.23 -15.73
C GLY A 426 -7.34 1.61 -15.92
N LEU A 427 -8.28 1.77 -16.85
CA LEU A 427 -8.94 3.07 -17.08
C LEU A 427 -9.82 3.51 -15.92
N THR A 428 -10.46 2.57 -15.21
CA THR A 428 -11.24 2.91 -14.01
C THR A 428 -10.34 3.44 -12.89
N ILE A 429 -9.17 2.82 -12.67
CA ILE A 429 -8.20 3.30 -11.69
C ILE A 429 -7.64 4.66 -12.12
N THR A 430 -7.28 4.83 -13.40
CA THR A 430 -6.85 6.13 -13.95
C THR A 430 -7.90 7.21 -13.75
N ALA A 431 -9.18 6.91 -14.01
CA ALA A 431 -10.31 7.82 -13.79
C ALA A 431 -10.35 8.33 -12.34
N LEU A 432 -10.31 7.43 -11.36
CA LEU A 432 -10.31 7.81 -9.93
C LEU A 432 -9.10 8.66 -9.55
N LEU A 433 -7.91 8.31 -10.03
CA LEU A 433 -6.68 9.06 -9.77
C LEU A 433 -6.71 10.43 -10.44
N MET A 434 -7.36 10.57 -11.59
CA MET A 434 -7.48 11.85 -12.29
C MET A 434 -8.44 12.82 -11.57
N ILE A 435 -9.55 12.32 -11.01
CA ILE A 435 -10.43 13.12 -10.12
C ILE A 435 -9.62 13.70 -8.95
N ALA A 436 -8.84 12.85 -8.28
CA ALA A 436 -8.00 13.27 -7.16
C ALA A 436 -6.90 14.27 -7.60
N THR A 437 -6.28 14.04 -8.76
CA THR A 437 -5.28 14.94 -9.36
C THR A 437 -5.84 16.35 -9.57
N TRP A 438 -7.02 16.46 -10.20
CA TRP A 438 -7.69 17.74 -10.41
C TRP A 438 -8.14 18.41 -9.11
N ALA A 439 -8.58 17.62 -8.11
CA ALA A 439 -8.96 18.14 -6.81
C ALA A 439 -7.77 18.74 -6.04
N PHE A 440 -6.61 18.08 -6.01
CA PHE A 440 -5.41 18.63 -5.36
C PHE A 440 -4.88 19.86 -6.07
N ASN A 441 -4.86 19.85 -7.41
CA ASN A 441 -4.45 21.01 -8.18
C ASN A 441 -5.36 22.22 -7.92
N PHE A 442 -6.67 22.02 -7.76
CA PHE A 442 -7.57 23.10 -7.35
C PHE A 442 -7.27 23.64 -5.94
N GLN A 443 -7.04 22.75 -4.97
CA GLN A 443 -6.73 23.16 -3.59
C GLN A 443 -5.51 24.09 -3.54
N PHE A 444 -4.49 23.81 -4.36
CA PHE A 444 -3.32 24.68 -4.53
C PHE A 444 -3.64 26.03 -5.13
N GLN A 445 -4.28 26.02 -6.29
CA GLN A 445 -4.57 27.24 -7.02
C GLN A 445 -5.44 28.15 -6.17
N HIS A 446 -6.43 27.57 -5.49
CA HIS A 446 -7.28 28.30 -4.57
C HIS A 446 -6.47 28.90 -3.41
N ALA A 447 -5.63 28.11 -2.73
CA ALA A 447 -4.80 28.62 -1.63
C ALA A 447 -3.83 29.73 -2.07
N ALA A 448 -3.14 29.53 -3.20
CA ALA A 448 -2.19 30.50 -3.75
C ALA A 448 -2.87 31.81 -4.18
N LEU A 449 -4.02 31.72 -4.83
CA LEU A 449 -4.77 32.89 -5.28
C LEU A 449 -5.43 33.63 -4.11
N VAL A 450 -6.00 32.92 -3.12
CA VAL A 450 -6.56 33.57 -1.92
C VAL A 450 -5.49 34.32 -1.13
N LYS A 451 -4.27 33.74 -1.00
CA LYS A 451 -3.13 34.43 -0.38
C LYS A 451 -2.80 35.73 -1.13
N ALA A 452 -2.73 35.67 -2.46
CA ALA A 452 -2.48 36.88 -3.26
C ALA A 452 -3.62 37.91 -3.16
N GLN A 453 -4.87 37.47 -3.02
CA GLN A 453 -6.02 38.35 -2.82
C GLN A 453 -5.94 39.09 -1.48
N GLN A 454 -5.52 38.40 -0.42
CA GLN A 454 -5.28 39.02 0.89
C GLN A 454 -4.17 40.07 0.84
N SER A 455 -3.18 39.90 -0.05
CA SER A 455 -2.14 40.90 -0.34
C SER A 455 -2.59 42.02 -1.30
N GLY A 456 -3.88 42.10 -1.66
CA GLY A 456 -4.44 43.18 -2.47
C GLY A 456 -4.43 42.97 -4.00
N ALA A 457 -4.05 41.78 -4.50
CA ALA A 457 -4.06 41.50 -5.93
C ALA A 457 -5.47 41.16 -6.45
N ASP A 458 -5.86 41.71 -7.61
CA ASP A 458 -7.08 41.28 -8.30
C ASP A 458 -6.88 39.90 -8.96
N VAL A 459 -7.57 38.91 -8.39
CA VAL A 459 -7.55 37.50 -8.81
C VAL A 459 -8.94 36.90 -8.98
N LYS A 460 -10.02 37.70 -8.91
CA LYS A 460 -11.41 37.20 -8.90
C LYS A 460 -11.74 36.36 -10.13
N ARG A 461 -11.26 36.79 -11.31
CA ARG A 461 -11.40 36.03 -12.58
C ARG A 461 -10.66 34.68 -12.53
N HIS A 462 -9.47 34.66 -11.94
CA HIS A 462 -8.61 33.48 -11.88
C HIS A 462 -9.13 32.45 -10.88
N LEU A 463 -9.72 32.89 -9.76
CA LEU A 463 -10.43 32.00 -8.83
C LEU A 463 -11.61 31.30 -9.51
N LYS A 464 -12.40 32.03 -10.31
CA LYS A 464 -13.47 31.41 -11.13
C LYS A 464 -12.91 30.40 -12.13
N MET A 465 -11.82 30.75 -12.82
CA MET A 465 -11.15 29.84 -13.75
C MET A 465 -10.62 28.57 -13.07
N ALA A 466 -10.07 28.67 -11.85
CA ALA A 466 -9.63 27.51 -11.07
C ALA A 466 -10.81 26.60 -10.73
N THR A 467 -11.96 27.16 -10.33
CA THR A 467 -13.18 26.39 -10.07
C THR A 467 -13.70 25.69 -11.33
N ILE A 468 -13.71 26.39 -12.47
CA ILE A 468 -14.10 25.81 -13.76
C ILE A 468 -13.13 24.70 -14.16
N THR A 469 -11.82 24.89 -13.95
CA THR A 469 -10.79 23.89 -14.22
C THR A 469 -11.05 22.60 -13.46
N ARG A 470 -11.32 22.70 -12.14
CA ARG A 470 -11.69 21.54 -11.31
C ARG A 470 -12.93 20.84 -11.86
N PHE A 471 -13.96 21.61 -12.19
CA PHE A 471 -15.22 21.07 -12.69
C PHE A 471 -15.02 20.35 -14.03
N ALA A 472 -14.36 20.99 -14.99
CA ALA A 472 -14.04 20.43 -16.30
C ALA A 472 -13.20 19.15 -16.21
N GLY A 473 -12.16 19.15 -15.36
CA GLY A 473 -11.31 17.97 -15.17
C GLY A 473 -11.97 16.82 -14.41
N VAL A 474 -12.95 17.08 -13.54
CA VAL A 474 -13.72 16.02 -12.86
C VAL A 474 -14.82 15.49 -13.78
N ILE A 475 -15.47 16.35 -14.55
CA ILE A 475 -16.56 15.92 -15.44
C ILE A 475 -16.05 15.19 -16.67
N SER A 476 -14.82 15.46 -17.13
CA SER A 476 -14.16 14.73 -18.22
C SER A 476 -14.10 13.23 -17.93
N VAL A 477 -13.85 12.85 -16.67
CA VAL A 477 -13.63 11.48 -16.20
C VAL A 477 -14.81 10.55 -16.48
N PHE A 478 -16.04 11.07 -16.53
CA PHE A 478 -17.20 10.26 -16.93
C PHE A 478 -17.03 9.65 -18.31
N GLY A 479 -16.43 10.39 -19.26
CA GLY A 479 -16.09 9.87 -20.58
C GLY A 479 -15.07 8.73 -20.52
N LEU A 480 -14.07 8.82 -19.63
CA LEU A 480 -13.06 7.77 -19.45
C LEU A 480 -13.67 6.48 -18.91
N SER A 481 -14.59 6.58 -17.94
CA SER A 481 -15.30 5.43 -17.40
C SER A 481 -16.18 4.77 -18.47
N LEU A 482 -16.88 5.54 -19.29
CA LEU A 482 -17.68 4.99 -20.39
C LEU A 482 -16.79 4.32 -21.45
N LEU A 483 -15.66 4.93 -21.81
CA LEU A 483 -14.67 4.32 -22.71
C LEU A 483 -14.18 2.96 -22.22
N ALA A 484 -14.02 2.82 -20.89
CA ALA A 484 -13.54 1.61 -20.27
C ALA A 484 -14.50 0.42 -20.44
N PHE A 485 -15.81 0.63 -20.30
CA PHE A 485 -16.81 -0.45 -20.28
C PHE A 485 -17.51 -0.71 -21.63
N PHE A 486 -17.61 0.30 -22.50
CA PHE A 486 -18.30 0.17 -23.78
C PHE A 486 -17.28 -0.10 -24.90
N ASP A 487 -17.14 -1.35 -25.32
CA ASP A 487 -16.19 -1.74 -26.35
C ASP A 487 -16.58 -1.24 -27.76
N THR A 488 -15.58 -1.08 -28.62
CA THR A 488 -15.74 -0.55 -29.99
C THR A 488 -16.47 -1.49 -30.94
N GLY A 489 -16.58 -2.79 -30.62
CA GLY A 489 -17.27 -3.76 -31.47
C GLY A 489 -18.78 -3.77 -31.25
N LYS A 490 -19.22 -3.70 -29.99
CA LYS A 490 -20.65 -3.74 -29.64
C LYS A 490 -21.31 -2.38 -29.62
N TRP A 491 -20.62 -1.36 -29.11
CA TRP A 491 -21.20 -0.02 -28.85
C TRP A 491 -20.36 1.11 -29.48
N PRO A 492 -20.15 1.10 -30.80
CA PRO A 492 -19.22 2.03 -31.46
C PRO A 492 -19.59 3.50 -31.26
N LEU A 493 -20.89 3.84 -31.35
CA LEU A 493 -21.37 5.22 -31.16
C LEU A 493 -21.14 5.71 -29.73
N THR A 494 -21.51 4.91 -28.72
CA THR A 494 -21.32 5.24 -27.31
C THR A 494 -19.86 5.44 -26.99
N HIS A 495 -19.00 4.55 -27.49
CA HIS A 495 -17.55 4.66 -27.31
C HIS A 495 -16.99 5.95 -27.93
N GLN A 496 -17.42 6.30 -29.14
CA GLN A 496 -17.01 7.51 -29.83
C GLN A 496 -17.44 8.78 -29.07
N LEU A 497 -18.70 8.84 -28.64
CA LEU A 497 -19.22 9.96 -27.86
C LEU A 497 -18.49 10.11 -26.52
N ALA A 498 -18.15 8.99 -25.87
CA ALA A 498 -17.37 9.00 -24.64
C ALA A 498 -15.96 9.57 -24.84
N ALA A 499 -15.29 9.25 -25.94
CA ALA A 499 -14.00 9.86 -26.31
C ALA A 499 -14.13 11.36 -26.52
N TYR A 500 -15.17 11.80 -27.22
CA TYR A 500 -15.41 13.22 -27.50
C TYR A 500 -15.67 14.00 -26.21
N TRP A 501 -16.47 13.43 -25.31
CA TRP A 501 -16.72 13.99 -23.99
C TRP A 501 -15.42 14.15 -23.18
N PHE A 502 -14.65 13.06 -23.08
CA PHE A 502 -13.41 13.04 -22.30
C PHE A 502 -12.42 14.10 -22.80
N PHE A 503 -12.02 14.01 -24.07
CA PHE A 503 -11.00 14.91 -24.60
C PHE A 503 -11.51 16.35 -24.72
N GLY A 504 -12.79 16.57 -25.03
CA GLY A 504 -13.38 17.91 -25.11
C GLY A 504 -13.31 18.66 -23.79
N TRP A 505 -13.70 18.02 -22.69
CA TRP A 505 -13.60 18.63 -21.36
C TRP A 505 -12.16 18.79 -20.87
N GLU A 506 -11.26 17.86 -21.21
CA GLU A 506 -9.83 17.99 -20.90
C GLU A 506 -9.16 19.17 -21.61
N VAL A 507 -9.56 19.51 -22.84
CA VAL A 507 -9.11 20.74 -23.52
C VAL A 507 -9.51 21.97 -22.72
N VAL A 508 -10.76 22.05 -22.25
CA VAL A 508 -11.21 23.17 -21.43
C VAL A 508 -10.42 23.25 -20.13
N ALA A 509 -10.23 22.12 -19.44
CA ALA A 509 -9.51 22.05 -18.18
C ALA A 509 -8.04 22.48 -18.33
N THR A 510 -7.31 21.92 -19.30
CA THR A 510 -5.87 22.18 -19.51
C THR A 510 -5.60 23.62 -19.94
N ILE A 511 -6.44 24.20 -20.81
CA ILE A 511 -6.34 25.61 -21.22
C ILE A 511 -6.58 26.54 -20.03
N MET A 512 -7.70 26.37 -19.30
CA MET A 512 -8.03 27.21 -18.14
C MET A 512 -6.94 27.10 -17.06
N ASN A 513 -6.47 25.88 -16.80
CA ASN A 513 -5.37 25.63 -15.87
C ASN A 513 -4.09 26.38 -16.26
N THR A 514 -3.73 26.38 -17.54
CA THR A 514 -2.53 27.06 -18.04
C THR A 514 -2.60 28.57 -17.79
N PHE A 515 -3.77 29.18 -17.96
CA PHE A 515 -3.99 30.61 -17.65
C PHE A 515 -3.88 30.90 -16.15
N VAL A 516 -4.45 30.05 -15.30
CA VAL A 516 -4.33 30.18 -13.84
C VAL A 516 -2.87 30.03 -13.40
N SER A 517 -2.16 29.02 -13.89
CA SER A 517 -0.73 28.81 -13.61
C SER A 517 0.13 30.00 -14.05
N LYS A 518 -0.17 30.60 -15.22
CA LYS A 518 0.52 31.83 -15.67
C LYS A 518 0.35 32.94 -14.64
N ARG A 519 -0.88 33.20 -14.18
CA ARG A 519 -1.15 34.25 -13.20
C ARG A 519 -0.45 34.00 -11.88
N ILE A 520 -0.44 32.76 -11.40
CA ILE A 520 0.28 32.38 -10.16
C ILE A 520 1.79 32.64 -10.33
N PHE A 521 2.36 32.31 -11.49
CA PHE A 521 3.76 32.60 -11.79
C PHE A 521 4.04 34.12 -11.82
N ASP A 522 3.19 34.90 -12.49
CA ASP A 522 3.35 36.35 -12.56
C ASP A 522 3.29 36.99 -11.17
N LEU A 523 2.34 36.55 -10.31
CA LEU A 523 2.19 37.02 -8.93
C LEU A 523 3.40 36.64 -8.05
N ALA A 524 3.92 35.42 -8.21
CA ALA A 524 5.12 34.98 -7.51
C ALA A 524 6.33 35.84 -7.90
N LYS A 525 6.51 36.08 -9.21
CA LYS A 525 7.59 36.94 -9.71
C LYS A 525 7.52 38.35 -9.15
N THR A 526 6.32 38.95 -9.07
CA THR A 526 6.16 40.30 -8.51
C THR A 526 6.38 40.33 -7.00
N SER A 527 5.78 39.41 -6.24
CA SER A 527 5.89 39.37 -4.77
C SER A 527 7.33 39.15 -4.31
N GLU A 528 8.03 38.22 -4.96
CA GLU A 528 9.40 37.86 -4.63
C GLU A 528 10.41 38.93 -5.05
N ALA A 529 10.16 39.65 -6.15
CA ALA A 529 10.95 40.82 -6.55
C ALA A 529 10.79 41.98 -5.54
N THR A 530 9.56 42.27 -5.09
CA THR A 530 9.32 43.30 -4.06
C THR A 530 9.97 42.91 -2.73
N SER A 531 9.86 41.64 -2.34
CA SER A 531 10.49 41.12 -1.12
C SER A 531 12.01 41.25 -1.20
N ALA A 532 12.64 40.81 -2.29
CA ALA A 532 14.08 40.94 -2.49
C ALA A 532 14.53 42.41 -2.43
N SER A 533 13.76 43.33 -3.02
CA SER A 533 14.06 44.76 -2.96
C SER A 533 13.95 45.32 -1.54
N SER A 534 12.91 44.94 -0.77
CA SER A 534 12.75 45.35 0.63
C SER A 534 13.82 44.77 1.56
N TYR A 535 14.22 43.50 1.37
CA TYR A 535 15.30 42.88 2.14
C TYR A 535 16.66 43.54 1.88
N ILE A 536 16.93 43.95 0.64
CA ILE A 536 18.15 44.69 0.28
C ILE A 536 18.18 46.09 0.93
N ILE A 537 17.02 46.73 1.11
CA ILE A 537 16.91 48.07 1.70
C ILE A 537 17.00 48.03 3.24
N LEU A 538 16.50 46.96 3.88
CA LEU A 538 16.40 46.86 5.35
C LEU A 538 17.62 46.19 6.03
N GLU A 539 18.38 45.35 5.33
CA GLU A 539 19.58 44.71 5.89
C GLU A 539 20.75 44.76 4.90
N ALA A 540 21.70 45.66 5.16
CA ALA A 540 23.03 45.65 4.53
C ALA A 540 23.84 44.44 5.05
N GLY A 541 23.44 43.23 4.67
CA GLY A 541 24.08 42.00 5.15
C GLY A 541 23.27 40.70 5.02
N ALA A 542 22.14 40.67 4.30
CA ALA A 542 21.35 39.45 4.16
C ALA A 542 22.19 38.28 3.59
N PRO A 543 22.08 37.06 4.16
CA PRO A 543 22.85 35.92 3.68
C PRO A 543 22.46 35.59 2.23
N LYS A 544 23.46 35.53 1.34
CA LYS A 544 23.30 35.19 -0.10
C LYS A 544 22.41 33.95 -0.36
N SER A 545 22.30 33.05 0.63
CA SER A 545 21.50 31.82 0.56
C SER A 545 19.98 32.04 0.48
N THR A 546 19.41 33.11 1.04
CA THR A 546 17.95 33.33 1.05
C THR A 546 17.45 33.91 -0.28
N ALA A 547 18.15 34.92 -0.82
CA ALA A 547 17.86 35.47 -2.14
C ALA A 547 18.01 34.40 -3.25
N GLN A 548 19.04 33.57 -3.15
CA GLN A 548 19.28 32.45 -4.07
C GLN A 548 18.18 31.38 -4.00
N LYS A 549 17.63 31.10 -2.80
CA LYS A 549 16.48 30.20 -2.64
C LYS A 549 15.21 30.78 -3.27
N LEU A 550 14.98 32.08 -3.13
CA LEU A 550 13.83 32.77 -3.70
C LEU A 550 13.90 32.76 -5.25
N GLU A 551 15.05 33.11 -5.81
CA GLU A 551 15.27 33.06 -7.25
C GLU A 551 15.09 31.66 -7.84
N ALA A 552 15.60 30.62 -7.16
CA ALA A 552 15.40 29.23 -7.54
C ALA A 552 13.90 28.84 -7.55
N ARG A 553 13.09 29.38 -6.62
CA ARG A 553 11.63 29.15 -6.56
C ARG A 553 10.91 29.79 -7.75
N VAL A 554 11.19 31.05 -8.07
CA VAL A 554 10.64 31.71 -9.27
C VAL A 554 11.02 30.93 -10.52
N GLN A 555 12.29 30.53 -10.64
CA GLN A 555 12.80 29.79 -11.78
C GLN A 555 12.07 28.45 -11.94
N LYS A 556 11.87 27.70 -10.85
CA LYS A 556 11.16 26.42 -10.85
C LYS A 556 9.69 26.59 -11.25
N ARG A 557 8.98 27.59 -10.71
CA ARG A 557 7.60 27.93 -11.12
C ARG A 557 7.51 28.31 -12.60
N GLY A 558 8.49 29.07 -13.10
CA GLY A 558 8.60 29.45 -14.51
C GLY A 558 8.81 28.24 -15.43
N TRP A 559 9.67 27.30 -15.04
CA TRP A 559 9.85 26.03 -15.76
C TRP A 559 8.56 25.21 -15.83
N THR A 560 7.85 25.07 -14.71
CA THR A 560 6.58 24.34 -14.67
C THR A 560 5.55 24.96 -15.62
N PHE A 561 5.39 26.28 -15.61
CA PHE A 561 4.49 26.98 -16.53
C PHE A 561 4.90 26.77 -18.00
N ARG A 562 6.19 26.88 -18.33
CA ARG A 562 6.68 26.67 -19.71
C ARG A 562 6.38 25.26 -20.22
N ILE A 563 6.58 24.25 -19.37
CA ILE A 563 6.28 22.85 -19.69
C ILE A 563 4.77 22.67 -19.88
N GLN A 564 3.94 23.18 -18.96
CA GLN A 564 2.47 23.14 -19.09
C GLN A 564 2.01 23.79 -20.40
N ARG A 565 2.53 24.97 -20.73
CA ARG A 565 2.21 25.66 -21.98
C ARG A 565 2.58 24.84 -23.21
N ALA A 566 3.78 24.26 -23.24
CA ALA A 566 4.23 23.43 -24.35
C ALA A 566 3.35 22.19 -24.53
N LEU A 567 3.11 21.46 -23.44
CA LEU A 567 2.25 20.27 -23.44
C LEU A 567 0.81 20.60 -23.85
N ASN A 568 0.25 21.71 -23.38
CA ASN A 568 -1.09 22.16 -23.75
C ASN A 568 -1.19 22.50 -25.25
N ILE A 569 -0.17 23.12 -25.83
CA ILE A 569 -0.14 23.41 -27.28
C ILE A 569 -0.12 22.11 -28.09
N VAL A 570 0.77 21.16 -27.72
CA VAL A 570 0.85 19.87 -28.43
C VAL A 570 -0.44 19.08 -28.26
N PHE A 571 -1.02 19.06 -27.06
CA PHE A 571 -2.31 18.43 -26.77
C PHE A 571 -3.43 19.03 -27.63
N PHE A 572 -3.51 20.35 -27.72
CA PHE A 572 -4.54 21.03 -28.51
C PHE A 572 -4.42 20.73 -30.01
N VAL A 573 -3.21 20.74 -30.57
CA VAL A 573 -2.97 20.38 -31.98
C VAL A 573 -3.37 18.92 -32.23
N ALA A 574 -2.96 18.00 -31.34
CA ALA A 574 -3.33 16.60 -31.44
C ALA A 574 -4.86 16.39 -31.34
N PHE A 575 -5.53 17.13 -30.45
CA PHE A 575 -6.98 17.12 -30.31
C PHE A 575 -7.69 17.55 -31.60
N LEU A 576 -7.23 18.64 -32.23
CA LEU A 576 -7.78 19.14 -33.50
C LEU A 576 -7.67 18.10 -34.63
N LEU A 577 -6.54 17.39 -34.69
CA LEU A 577 -6.31 16.31 -35.65
C LEU A 577 -7.12 15.05 -35.33
N TYR A 578 -7.38 14.76 -34.06
CA TYR A 578 -8.09 13.56 -33.63
C TYR A 578 -9.62 13.66 -33.81
N ILE A 579 -10.22 14.78 -33.39
CA ILE A 579 -11.69 14.93 -33.32
C ILE A 579 -12.24 15.89 -34.40
N PRO A 580 -11.99 17.21 -34.39
CA PRO A 580 -12.53 18.13 -35.40
C PRO A 580 -12.23 17.73 -36.84
N TYR A 581 -10.98 17.38 -37.15
CA TYR A 581 -10.60 16.95 -38.49
C TYR A 581 -11.39 15.72 -38.94
N ASN A 582 -11.63 14.76 -38.04
CA ASN A 582 -12.41 13.57 -38.33
C ASN A 582 -13.92 13.85 -38.52
N ILE A 583 -14.46 14.88 -37.87
CA ILE A 583 -15.86 15.29 -38.08
C ILE A 583 -16.01 15.99 -39.45
N ILE A 584 -15.03 16.81 -39.83
CA ILE A 584 -15.03 17.55 -41.10
C ILE A 584 -14.76 16.62 -42.29
N SER A 585 -13.88 15.63 -42.13
CA SER A 585 -13.49 14.72 -43.20
C SER A 585 -13.43 13.26 -42.67
N PRO A 586 -14.59 12.60 -42.52
CA PRO A 586 -14.66 11.25 -41.97
C PRO A 586 -13.94 10.24 -42.87
N SER A 587 -13.13 9.38 -42.27
CA SER A 587 -12.52 8.23 -42.94
C SER A 587 -13.56 7.12 -43.13
N ASN A 588 -13.77 6.66 -44.36
CA ASN A 588 -14.63 5.51 -44.66
C ASN A 588 -13.80 4.24 -44.67
N CYS A 589 -13.72 3.54 -43.54
CA CYS A 589 -13.14 2.18 -43.52
C CYS A 589 -14.24 1.15 -43.82
N PRO A 590 -14.14 0.37 -44.92
CA PRO A 590 -15.03 -0.76 -45.14
C PRO A 590 -14.92 -1.79 -44.01
N LYS A 591 -15.97 -2.57 -43.78
CA LYS A 591 -15.92 -3.69 -42.85
C LYS A 591 -15.17 -4.85 -43.50
N LEU A 592 -14.37 -5.55 -42.72
CA LEU A 592 -13.72 -6.79 -43.12
C LEU A 592 -14.79 -7.85 -43.35
N THR A 593 -14.73 -8.56 -44.47
CA THR A 593 -15.67 -9.65 -44.76
C THR A 593 -15.43 -10.85 -43.85
N VAL A 594 -16.46 -11.71 -43.68
CA VAL A 594 -16.33 -12.95 -42.90
C VAL A 594 -15.26 -13.85 -43.50
N GLN A 595 -15.18 -13.93 -44.84
CA GLN A 595 -14.17 -14.73 -45.53
C GLN A 595 -12.76 -14.17 -45.30
N GLU A 596 -12.53 -12.87 -45.48
CA GLU A 596 -11.22 -12.25 -45.21
C GLU A 596 -10.80 -12.40 -43.74
N CYS A 597 -11.75 -12.44 -42.81
CA CYS A 597 -11.49 -12.70 -41.39
C CYS A 597 -10.98 -14.13 -41.17
N LEU A 598 -11.57 -15.11 -41.85
CA LEU A 598 -11.14 -16.52 -41.81
C LEU A 598 -9.79 -16.72 -42.50
N ASP A 599 -9.56 -16.10 -43.66
CA ASP A 599 -8.30 -16.18 -44.40
C ASP A 599 -7.11 -15.63 -43.60
N ARG A 600 -7.37 -14.70 -42.68
CA ARG A 600 -6.39 -14.15 -41.72
C ARG A 600 -6.17 -15.02 -40.49
N ASN A 601 -6.77 -16.20 -40.42
CA ASN A 601 -6.67 -17.15 -39.31
C ASN A 601 -7.04 -16.56 -37.94
N LEU A 602 -8.08 -15.70 -37.89
CA LEU A 602 -8.54 -15.05 -36.65
C LEU A 602 -9.48 -15.93 -35.79
N GLY A 603 -9.83 -17.11 -36.30
CA GLY A 603 -10.67 -18.11 -35.62
C GLY A 603 -12.12 -18.11 -36.10
N GLU A 604 -12.64 -19.31 -36.36
CA GLU A 604 -13.96 -19.49 -36.98
C GLU A 604 -15.11 -18.93 -36.13
N ARG A 605 -15.17 -19.34 -34.85
CA ARG A 605 -16.16 -18.83 -33.90
C ARG A 605 -16.03 -17.32 -33.69
N TYR A 606 -14.82 -16.78 -33.76
CA TYR A 606 -14.58 -15.35 -33.61
C TYR A 606 -15.16 -14.56 -34.79
N CYS A 607 -14.89 -14.98 -36.03
CA CYS A 607 -15.39 -14.34 -37.24
C CYS A 607 -16.90 -14.51 -37.44
N GLN A 608 -17.42 -15.74 -37.25
CA GLN A 608 -18.82 -16.08 -37.56
C GLN A 608 -19.80 -15.81 -36.42
N VAL A 609 -19.34 -15.70 -35.17
CA VAL A 609 -20.22 -15.48 -34.01
C VAL A 609 -19.88 -14.21 -33.26
N THR A 610 -18.63 -14.06 -32.82
CA THR A 610 -18.25 -12.93 -31.93
C THR A 610 -18.28 -11.58 -32.65
N MET A 611 -17.66 -11.51 -33.83
CA MET A 611 -17.52 -10.29 -34.64
C MET A 611 -18.49 -10.23 -35.81
N ARG A 612 -19.47 -11.14 -35.92
CA ARG A 612 -20.44 -11.11 -37.02
C ARG A 612 -21.29 -9.85 -37.00
N HIS A 613 -21.39 -9.18 -38.15
CA HIS A 613 -22.31 -8.07 -38.35
C HIS A 613 -23.54 -8.50 -39.17
N ASN A 614 -23.32 -9.14 -40.31
CA ASN A 614 -24.35 -9.78 -41.14
C ASN A 614 -23.79 -11.10 -41.72
N GLU A 615 -24.33 -11.64 -42.81
CA GLU A 615 -23.82 -12.88 -43.43
C GLU A 615 -22.49 -12.72 -44.18
N VAL A 616 -22.14 -11.49 -44.60
CA VAL A 616 -21.00 -11.20 -45.47
C VAL A 616 -19.90 -10.43 -44.75
N GLU A 617 -20.26 -9.55 -43.82
CA GLU A 617 -19.40 -8.60 -43.14
C GLU A 617 -19.27 -8.88 -41.63
N THR A 618 -18.09 -8.57 -41.11
CA THR A 618 -17.81 -8.51 -39.68
C THR A 618 -17.96 -7.09 -39.14
N LYS A 619 -17.89 -6.93 -37.82
CA LYS A 619 -17.83 -5.65 -37.11
C LYS A 619 -16.43 -5.02 -37.16
N LEU A 620 -15.44 -5.72 -37.72
CA LEU A 620 -14.05 -5.27 -37.77
C LEU A 620 -13.86 -4.30 -38.93
N PRO A 621 -13.38 -3.07 -38.71
CA PRO A 621 -13.06 -2.16 -39.82
C PRO A 621 -11.74 -2.58 -40.47
N ASN A 622 -11.66 -2.48 -41.80
CA ASN A 622 -10.46 -2.60 -42.60
C ASN A 622 -10.09 -1.20 -43.12
N CYS A 623 -9.00 -0.62 -42.62
CA CYS A 623 -8.60 0.74 -42.95
C CYS A 623 -7.33 0.80 -43.82
N THR A 624 -7.04 -0.26 -44.57
CA THR A 624 -5.81 -0.37 -45.37
C THR A 624 -5.77 0.63 -46.53
N ASP A 625 -6.91 0.94 -47.14
CA ASP A 625 -6.98 1.88 -48.28
C ASP A 625 -6.82 3.35 -47.87
N ASP A 626 -7.25 3.73 -46.65
CA ASP A 626 -7.11 5.09 -46.09
C ASP A 626 -6.11 5.10 -44.92
N ILE A 627 -5.07 4.25 -45.01
CA ILE A 627 -4.17 3.98 -43.89
C ILE A 627 -3.47 5.24 -43.40
N VAL A 628 -3.05 6.14 -44.29
CA VAL A 628 -2.32 7.35 -43.92
C VAL A 628 -3.16 8.24 -43.00
N ARG A 629 -4.41 8.52 -43.38
CA ARG A 629 -5.32 9.39 -42.62
C ARG A 629 -5.66 8.77 -41.27
N VAL A 630 -6.04 7.49 -41.26
CA VAL A 630 -6.43 6.77 -40.04
C VAL A 630 -5.23 6.62 -39.10
N GLN A 631 -4.03 6.43 -39.64
CA GLN A 631 -2.79 6.34 -38.88
C GLN A 631 -2.43 7.67 -38.21
N ILE A 632 -2.57 8.81 -38.90
CA ILE A 632 -2.41 10.14 -38.30
C ILE A 632 -3.39 10.32 -37.15
N ARG A 633 -4.65 9.89 -37.31
CA ARG A 633 -5.67 9.98 -36.26
C ARG A 633 -5.33 9.11 -35.05
N ALA A 634 -4.83 7.89 -35.25
CA ALA A 634 -4.41 7.01 -34.16
C ALA A 634 -3.19 7.57 -33.41
N LEU A 635 -2.23 8.15 -34.13
CA LEU A 635 -1.07 8.84 -33.54
C LEU A 635 -1.48 10.11 -32.78
N ALA A 636 -2.46 10.86 -33.31
CA ALA A 636 -3.02 12.02 -32.63
C ALA A 636 -3.71 11.62 -31.31
N GLN A 637 -4.49 10.52 -31.30
CA GLN A 637 -5.07 9.98 -30.07
C GLN A 637 -3.99 9.65 -29.02
N LEU A 638 -2.93 8.93 -29.43
CA LEU A 638 -1.82 8.60 -28.52
C LEU A 638 -1.15 9.87 -27.98
N THR A 639 -0.92 10.84 -28.86
CA THR A 639 -0.30 12.12 -28.49
C THR A 639 -1.14 12.86 -27.45
N CYS A 640 -2.47 12.89 -27.60
CA CYS A 640 -3.38 13.45 -26.60
C CYS A 640 -3.21 12.75 -25.24
N VAL A 641 -3.17 11.41 -25.22
CA VAL A 641 -3.01 10.64 -23.98
C VAL A 641 -1.66 10.94 -23.32
N LEU A 642 -0.55 10.88 -24.07
CA LEU A 642 0.80 11.09 -23.52
C LEU A 642 1.01 12.52 -23.01
N THR A 643 0.52 13.52 -23.76
CA THR A 643 0.64 14.92 -23.36
C THR A 643 -0.21 15.26 -22.14
N MET A 644 -1.42 14.71 -22.04
CA MET A 644 -2.28 14.86 -20.86
C MET A 644 -1.65 14.21 -19.62
N ILE A 645 -1.11 12.99 -19.75
CA ILE A 645 -0.38 12.33 -18.67
C ILE A 645 0.82 13.19 -18.22
N GLY A 646 1.62 13.66 -19.18
CA GLY A 646 2.73 14.57 -18.92
C GLY A 646 2.28 15.87 -18.24
N TYR A 647 1.11 16.39 -18.62
CA TYR A 647 0.54 17.61 -18.07
C TYR A 647 0.17 17.42 -16.60
N CYS A 648 -0.50 16.33 -16.24
CA CYS A 648 -0.82 15.99 -14.86
C CYS A 648 0.44 15.83 -13.98
N VAL A 649 1.52 15.23 -14.53
CA VAL A 649 2.80 15.08 -13.84
C VAL A 649 3.45 16.43 -13.50
N THR A 650 3.18 17.50 -14.27
CA THR A 650 3.69 18.84 -13.94
C THR A 650 3.20 19.36 -12.59
N PHE A 651 2.06 18.87 -12.08
CA PHE A 651 1.49 19.32 -10.80
C PHE A 651 2.37 18.95 -9.60
N ILE A 652 3.26 17.96 -9.76
CA ILE A 652 4.25 17.56 -8.76
C ILE A 652 5.24 18.71 -8.46
N LYS A 653 5.55 19.54 -9.45
CA LYS A 653 6.60 20.57 -9.36
C LYS A 653 6.14 21.88 -8.71
N HIS A 654 4.87 22.02 -8.37
CA HIS A 654 4.40 23.16 -7.59
C HIS A 654 4.98 23.07 -6.17
N ASP A 655 5.79 24.04 -5.74
CA ASP A 655 6.23 24.16 -4.34
C ASP A 655 5.12 24.80 -3.50
N TYR A 656 4.62 24.06 -2.52
CA TYR A 656 3.55 24.44 -1.59
C TYR A 656 4.07 24.77 -0.18
N GLU A 657 5.39 24.74 0.05
CA GLU A 657 5.95 24.94 1.40
C GLU A 657 5.40 26.20 2.08
N ASP A 658 5.04 27.24 1.32
CA ASP A 658 4.51 28.51 1.85
C ASP A 658 3.04 28.49 2.33
N VAL A 659 2.33 27.35 2.26
CA VAL A 659 0.90 27.25 2.66
C VAL A 659 0.72 26.48 3.98
N GLU A 660 1.54 25.45 4.23
CA GLU A 660 1.44 24.63 5.45
C GLU A 660 2.23 25.24 6.62
N THR A 661 3.40 25.84 6.39
CA THR A 661 4.24 26.37 7.48
C THR A 661 3.66 27.60 8.17
N GLU A 662 2.72 28.33 7.55
CA GLU A 662 2.05 29.46 8.18
C GLU A 662 0.70 29.09 8.81
N HIS A 663 0.03 28.01 8.38
CA HIS A 663 -1.20 27.58 9.06
C HIS A 663 -0.87 27.08 10.48
N ASP A 664 0.25 26.39 10.65
CA ASP A 664 0.81 26.02 11.95
C ASP A 664 1.35 27.23 12.75
N ALA A 665 1.69 28.35 12.10
CA ALA A 665 2.16 29.56 12.78
C ALA A 665 0.99 30.47 13.24
N VAL A 666 -0.10 30.51 12.47
CA VAL A 666 -1.30 31.32 12.78
C VAL A 666 -2.16 30.64 13.86
N GLU A 667 -2.18 29.31 13.93
CA GLU A 667 -2.93 28.55 14.95
C GLU A 667 -2.23 28.52 16.33
N VAL A 668 -1.00 29.02 16.44
CA VAL A 668 -0.21 29.07 17.69
C VAL A 668 -0.19 30.46 18.35
N THR A 669 -0.84 31.47 17.77
CA THR A 669 -1.02 32.76 18.47
C THR A 669 -2.19 32.65 19.45
N PRO A 670 -1.98 32.62 20.78
CA PRO A 670 -3.09 32.72 21.71
C PRO A 670 -3.75 34.09 21.52
N THR A 671 -5.04 34.08 21.22
CA THR A 671 -5.92 35.24 21.36
C THR A 671 -5.87 35.71 22.80
N THR A 672 -4.91 36.58 23.08
CA THR A 672 -4.90 37.42 24.28
C THR A 672 -5.89 38.54 23.98
N GLN A 673 -7.19 38.26 24.11
CA GLN A 673 -8.19 39.30 24.13
C GLN A 673 -8.36 39.81 25.56
N GLN A 674 -7.95 41.07 25.72
CA GLN A 674 -8.33 41.98 26.78
C GLN A 674 -9.85 41.96 27.02
N LYS A 675 -10.28 41.47 28.18
CA LYS A 675 -11.05 42.23 29.18
C LYS A 675 -11.28 41.38 30.42
#